data_AF-A0A483ASF5-F1
#
_entry.id   AF-A0A483ASF5-F1
#
_cell.length_a   1.000
_cell.length_b   1.000
_cell.length_c   1.000
_cell.angle_alpha   90.00
_cell.angle_beta   90.00
_cell.angle_gamma   90.00
#
_symmetry.space_group_name_H-M   'P 1'
#
loop_
_entity.id
_entity.type
_entity.pdbx_description
1 polymer ?
#
loop_
_entity_poly.entity_id
_entity_poly.type
_entity_poly.pdbx_seq_one_letter_code
_entity_poly.pdbx_strand_id
1 'polypeptide(L)'
;MEYDISGNKTKMNDPDMGTWTYSYNALGKLISQTDAKGQTSTMTYDKLGRMTQRTEAEGSSTWTYDTKSNGTGKLSIVKGPNGYKKELSYDALGRVKSTTLTVNGKTLTTTNTYDRYSRLNIQTRPQNFKVENVYNQYGYLMAKRAPKAQITDYDWEYLSKLLEQSTADSQKATEQANKLEIKISKYNVYSEYYKKLSTKLIEESNSLNKDAQALRDNANLLDEIINKLEQKSTYFVNLYRNDRAKAYKDLGFNPLVVNKITTLYLDIAYKQYLQAYYYSRAQGEERKILANQITNEYDNHAEILIEHADQATQEATHWKQVADNTQKSRNKNHYQAMLDDTNNVYFYRIRSRDAAGRLTGHIVGNGLSTEQDFSPASGHLYTIKSNFNSVDEVRNLEYEYDLMDNVTQRQNHLSGLSERFTYDALDRLTQSSTTGKIDNVDYSYKVDYEYDINGNITNKSDVGDYSYNAASGVRPHTPNSITGIKTNTSNQDRAYTYDANGNMTKNSNKSITWTSFNKPKKFTKGGDSTTFTYAPNRSRYQKVQTKSSDNTTITTQYFGKVYEKIKQNTNTEHKHFIYLDKQLIAIHIKTDTTSTSGTTGASGTSGTPATPIPDKTRYLHYDNLGSIDTITDGQGNIVERMAYTAFGQ
;
A
#
# COMPACT_ATOMS: atom_id res chain seq x y z
N MET A 1 -43.76 1.58 6.17
CA MET A 1 -43.44 3.03 6.32
C MET A 1 -44.71 3.82 6.16
N GLU A 2 -44.87 4.93 6.88
CA GLU A 2 -46.01 5.84 6.76
C GLU A 2 -45.50 7.28 6.58
N TYR A 3 -46.27 8.11 5.88
CA TYR A 3 -45.90 9.47 5.48
C TYR A 3 -47.06 10.45 5.69
N ASP A 4 -46.73 11.72 5.92
CA ASP A 4 -47.71 12.81 5.87
C ASP A 4 -48.02 13.22 4.41
N ILE A 5 -48.97 14.15 4.23
CA ILE A 5 -49.38 14.67 2.91
C ILE A 5 -48.26 15.40 2.16
N SER A 6 -47.21 15.81 2.85
CA SER A 6 -46.03 16.50 2.30
C SER A 6 -44.90 15.51 1.96
N GLY A 7 -45.14 14.20 2.14
CA GLY A 7 -44.16 13.15 1.89
C GLY A 7 -43.11 12.99 3.00
N ASN A 8 -43.28 13.61 4.16
CA ASN A 8 -42.37 13.40 5.29
C ASN A 8 -42.71 12.08 6.00
N LYS A 9 -41.69 11.28 6.29
CA LYS A 9 -41.84 9.99 6.99
C LYS A 9 -42.32 10.19 8.42
N THR A 10 -43.54 9.76 8.76
CA THR A 10 -44.13 9.87 10.11
C THR A 10 -43.94 8.61 10.95
N LYS A 11 -43.80 7.44 10.32
CA LYS A 11 -43.54 6.18 11.02
C LYS A 11 -42.70 5.21 10.18
N MET A 12 -41.79 4.52 10.87
CA MET A 12 -40.96 3.45 10.32
C MET A 12 -41.13 2.22 11.20
N ASN A 13 -41.62 1.13 10.63
CA ASN A 13 -41.62 -0.17 11.31
C ASN A 13 -40.53 -1.01 10.67
N ASP A 14 -39.40 -1.13 11.36
CA ASP A 14 -38.22 -1.85 10.89
C ASP A 14 -38.12 -3.19 11.63
N PRO A 15 -37.88 -4.32 10.93
CA PRO A 15 -37.81 -5.63 11.56
C PRO A 15 -36.68 -5.73 12.60
N ASP A 16 -35.56 -5.02 12.42
CA ASP A 16 -34.42 -5.04 13.35
C ASP A 16 -34.49 -3.93 14.40
N MET A 17 -34.92 -2.73 14.00
CA MET A 17 -34.89 -1.53 14.85
C MET A 17 -36.23 -1.22 15.54
N GLY A 18 -37.27 -2.00 15.27
CA GLY A 18 -38.62 -1.81 15.79
C GLY A 18 -39.35 -0.60 15.20
N THR A 19 -40.40 -0.14 15.88
CA THR A 19 -41.21 1.00 15.43
C THR A 19 -40.65 2.34 15.90
N TRP A 20 -40.44 3.26 14.96
CA TRP A 20 -40.05 4.64 15.18
C TRP A 20 -41.13 5.59 14.68
N THR A 21 -41.34 6.71 15.37
CA THR A 21 -42.27 7.77 14.97
C THR A 21 -41.57 9.12 14.87
N TYR A 22 -42.10 10.00 14.03
CA TYR A 22 -41.50 11.28 13.68
C TYR A 22 -42.57 12.36 13.55
N SER A 23 -42.21 13.61 13.86
CA SER A 23 -43.08 14.78 13.66
C SER A 23 -42.27 15.93 13.07
N TYR A 24 -42.91 16.74 12.23
CA TYR A 24 -42.29 17.82 11.48
C TYR A 24 -43.02 19.14 11.70
N ASN A 25 -42.30 20.24 11.51
CA ASN A 25 -42.94 21.56 11.39
C ASN A 25 -43.48 21.78 9.96
N ALA A 26 -44.17 22.89 9.75
CA ALA A 26 -44.76 23.25 8.45
C ALA A 26 -43.74 23.40 7.30
N LEU A 27 -42.44 23.52 7.60
CA LEU A 27 -41.34 23.60 6.62
C LEU A 27 -40.67 22.23 6.38
N GLY A 28 -41.28 21.13 6.85
CA GLY A 28 -40.73 19.77 6.71
C GLY A 28 -39.47 19.50 7.55
N LYS A 29 -39.19 20.31 8.59
CA LYS A 29 -38.06 20.07 9.50
C LYS A 29 -38.51 19.18 10.66
N LEU A 30 -37.74 18.14 10.94
CA LEU A 30 -38.00 17.17 12.01
C LEU A 30 -37.95 17.85 13.38
N ILE A 31 -39.04 17.86 14.15
CA ILE A 31 -39.12 18.47 15.49
C ILE A 31 -39.16 17.45 16.62
N SER A 32 -39.55 16.21 16.33
CA SER A 32 -39.56 15.10 17.30
C SER A 32 -39.29 13.77 16.58
N GLN A 33 -38.53 12.89 17.23
CA GLN A 33 -38.44 11.49 16.87
C GLN A 33 -38.51 10.62 18.13
N THR A 34 -39.24 9.52 18.07
CA THR A 34 -39.33 8.54 19.17
C THR A 34 -38.95 7.16 18.64
N ASP A 35 -38.02 6.50 19.33
CA ASP A 35 -37.54 5.17 18.97
C ASP A 35 -38.42 4.03 19.53
N ALA A 36 -38.08 2.78 19.23
CA ALA A 36 -38.83 1.61 19.67
C ALA A 36 -38.72 1.33 21.18
N LYS A 37 -37.79 2.00 21.88
CA LYS A 37 -37.71 2.00 23.35
C LYS A 37 -38.59 3.10 23.98
N GLY A 38 -39.25 3.94 23.19
CA GLY A 38 -40.01 5.10 23.66
C GLY A 38 -39.13 6.31 24.01
N GLN A 39 -37.84 6.29 23.68
CA GLN A 39 -36.96 7.44 23.91
C GLN A 39 -37.22 8.51 22.86
N THR A 40 -37.43 9.74 23.30
CA THR A 40 -37.76 10.86 22.42
C THR A 40 -36.59 11.84 22.31
N SER A 41 -36.30 12.27 21.08
CA SER A 41 -35.39 13.39 20.78
C SER A 41 -36.18 14.53 20.14
N THR A 42 -36.04 15.75 20.66
CA THR A 42 -36.73 16.94 20.12
C THR A 42 -35.75 17.96 19.58
N MET A 43 -36.15 18.69 18.53
CA MET A 43 -35.31 19.67 17.85
C MET A 43 -36.04 21.01 17.71
N THR A 44 -35.30 22.11 17.87
CA THR A 44 -35.78 23.46 17.55
C THR A 44 -34.90 24.11 16.51
N TYR A 45 -35.47 25.05 15.77
CA TYR A 45 -34.83 25.72 14.64
C TYR A 45 -35.05 27.23 14.74
N ASP A 46 -34.09 27.99 14.21
CA ASP A 46 -34.27 29.42 13.98
C ASP A 46 -35.11 29.70 12.71
N LYS A 47 -35.38 30.98 12.45
CA LYS A 47 -36.16 31.44 11.28
C LYS A 47 -35.50 31.10 9.93
N LEU A 48 -34.20 30.79 9.90
CA LEU A 48 -33.47 30.37 8.71
C LEU A 48 -33.44 28.83 8.58
N GLY A 49 -34.13 28.11 9.46
CA GLY A 49 -34.21 26.65 9.44
C GLY A 49 -32.95 25.96 9.95
N ARG A 50 -32.07 26.65 10.69
CA ARG A 50 -30.87 26.08 11.30
C ARG A 50 -31.19 25.58 12.70
N MET A 51 -30.73 24.37 13.03
CA MET A 51 -31.02 23.75 14.34
C MET A 51 -30.38 24.55 15.46
N THR A 52 -31.15 25.01 16.44
CA THR A 52 -30.65 25.78 17.60
C THR A 52 -30.54 24.95 18.87
N GLN A 53 -31.39 23.93 19.01
CA GLN A 53 -31.37 23.03 20.15
C GLN A 53 -31.76 21.62 19.74
N ARG A 54 -31.20 20.64 20.46
CA ARG A 54 -31.65 19.25 20.43
C ARG A 54 -31.64 18.71 21.86
N THR A 55 -32.74 18.14 22.29
CA THR A 55 -32.87 17.52 23.62
C THR A 55 -33.01 16.02 23.44
N GLU A 56 -32.15 15.28 24.14
CA GLU A 56 -32.04 13.82 24.13
C GLU A 56 -32.01 13.33 25.60
N ALA A 57 -32.09 12.01 25.84
CA ALA A 57 -32.05 11.46 27.20
C ALA A 57 -30.75 11.80 27.95
N GLU A 58 -29.66 12.03 27.22
CA GLU A 58 -28.36 12.44 27.77
C GLU A 58 -28.29 13.93 28.13
N GLY A 59 -29.30 14.73 27.74
CA GLY A 59 -29.40 16.16 28.00
C GLY A 59 -29.59 17.00 26.74
N SER A 60 -29.47 18.33 26.90
CA SER A 60 -29.67 19.28 25.80
C SER A 60 -28.36 19.73 25.16
N SER A 61 -28.36 19.80 23.84
CA SER A 61 -27.32 20.41 23.02
C SER A 61 -27.84 21.69 22.37
N THR A 62 -26.98 22.69 22.20
CA THR A 62 -27.34 23.96 21.55
C THR A 62 -26.31 24.37 20.50
N TRP A 63 -26.78 25.03 19.46
CA TRP A 63 -25.97 25.61 18.39
C TRP A 63 -26.31 27.09 18.26
N THR A 64 -25.28 27.93 18.39
CA THR A 64 -25.39 29.38 18.24
C THR A 64 -24.71 29.79 16.94
N TYR A 65 -25.37 30.60 16.13
CA TYR A 65 -24.88 31.10 14.84
C TYR A 65 -24.68 32.61 14.88
N ASP A 66 -23.91 33.15 13.94
CA ASP A 66 -23.83 34.58 13.64
C ASP A 66 -23.34 35.51 14.79
N THR A 67 -22.73 34.96 15.84
CA THR A 67 -22.24 35.75 17.00
C THR A 67 -20.74 36.01 16.97
N LYS A 68 -20.00 35.47 15.99
CA LYS A 68 -18.55 35.66 15.84
C LYS A 68 -18.26 36.56 14.64
N SER A 69 -17.25 37.42 14.80
CA SER A 69 -16.76 38.28 13.71
C SER A 69 -16.39 37.46 12.48
N ASN A 70 -16.69 38.00 11.30
CA ASN A 70 -16.54 37.35 9.98
C ASN A 70 -17.30 36.01 9.83
N GLY A 71 -18.22 35.71 10.77
CA GLY A 71 -18.98 34.47 10.86
C GLY A 71 -20.44 34.60 10.44
N THR A 72 -20.82 35.60 9.64
CA THR A 72 -22.22 35.76 9.18
C THR A 72 -22.67 34.52 8.39
N GLY A 73 -23.81 33.96 8.78
CA GLY A 73 -24.36 32.70 8.30
C GLY A 73 -23.73 31.45 8.92
N LYS A 74 -22.74 31.57 9.82
CA LYS A 74 -21.88 30.47 10.26
C LYS A 74 -22.04 30.10 11.73
N LEU A 75 -21.75 28.84 12.04
CA LEU A 75 -21.81 28.28 13.39
C LEU A 75 -20.75 28.92 14.28
N SER A 76 -21.15 29.42 15.44
CA SER A 76 -20.26 30.12 16.37
C SER A 76 -19.89 29.25 17.57
N ILE A 77 -20.89 28.65 18.22
CA ILE A 77 -20.72 27.87 19.44
C ILE A 77 -21.60 26.62 19.38
N VAL A 78 -21.08 25.50 19.83
CA VAL A 78 -21.82 24.27 20.11
C VAL A 78 -21.65 23.95 21.59
N LYS A 79 -22.75 23.83 22.34
CA LYS A 79 -22.72 23.31 23.71
C LYS A 79 -23.43 21.97 23.77
N GLY A 80 -22.93 21.09 24.63
CA GLY A 80 -23.57 19.80 24.92
C GLY A 80 -23.57 19.52 26.42
N PRO A 81 -24.14 18.38 26.81
CA PRO A 81 -24.08 17.90 28.19
C PRO A 81 -22.64 17.76 28.72
N ASN A 82 -22.50 17.60 30.04
CA ASN A 82 -21.21 17.31 30.70
C ASN A 82 -20.10 18.34 30.41
N GLY A 83 -20.47 19.62 30.30
CA GLY A 83 -19.53 20.71 30.09
C GLY A 83 -18.87 20.76 28.71
N TYR A 84 -19.40 20.05 27.71
CA TYR A 84 -18.91 20.13 26.34
C TYR A 84 -19.20 21.51 25.74
N LYS A 85 -18.16 22.20 25.28
CA LYS A 85 -18.28 23.46 24.55
C LYS A 85 -17.26 23.51 23.42
N LYS A 86 -17.72 23.66 22.17
CA LYS A 86 -16.89 23.92 21.00
C LYS A 86 -17.17 25.32 20.47
N GLU A 87 -16.12 26.10 20.26
CA GLU A 87 -16.20 27.44 19.69
C GLU A 87 -15.40 27.53 18.41
N LEU A 88 -15.92 28.30 17.45
CA LEU A 88 -15.28 28.58 16.18
C LEU A 88 -14.99 30.08 16.08
N SER A 89 -13.89 30.43 15.42
CA SER A 89 -13.64 31.81 14.96
C SER A 89 -13.23 31.79 13.50
N TYR A 90 -13.43 32.94 12.84
CA TYR A 90 -13.27 33.08 11.40
C TYR A 90 -12.26 34.17 11.05
N ASP A 91 -11.50 33.97 9.98
CA ASP A 91 -10.66 35.02 9.42
C ASP A 91 -11.48 36.00 8.57
N ALA A 92 -10.83 37.03 8.01
CA ALA A 92 -11.50 38.07 7.22
C ALA A 92 -12.24 37.55 5.98
N LEU A 93 -11.87 36.37 5.45
CA LEU A 93 -12.56 35.71 4.34
C LEU A 93 -13.63 34.71 4.82
N GLY A 94 -13.89 34.70 6.13
CA GLY A 94 -14.86 33.82 6.77
C GLY A 94 -14.41 32.35 6.87
N ARG A 95 -13.13 32.03 6.66
CA ARG A 95 -12.62 30.64 6.80
C ARG A 95 -12.35 30.34 8.27
N VAL A 96 -12.44 29.08 8.69
CA VAL A 96 -12.24 28.70 10.10
C VAL A 96 -10.80 28.99 10.52
N LYS A 97 -10.60 30.01 11.37
CA LYS A 97 -9.29 30.42 11.91
C LYS A 97 -8.93 29.65 13.17
N SER A 98 -9.90 29.39 14.04
CA SER A 98 -9.68 28.64 15.27
C SER A 98 -10.87 27.73 15.60
N THR A 99 -10.56 26.58 16.18
CA THR A 99 -11.51 25.72 16.88
C THR A 99 -11.01 25.53 18.30
N THR A 100 -11.81 25.95 19.28
CA THR A 100 -11.53 25.77 20.70
C THR A 100 -12.53 24.80 21.30
N LEU A 101 -12.05 23.73 21.94
CA LEU A 101 -12.86 22.73 22.61
C LEU A 101 -12.57 22.75 24.11
N THR A 102 -13.60 23.03 24.89
CA THR A 102 -13.59 22.95 26.36
C THR A 102 -14.40 21.74 26.80
N VAL A 103 -13.79 20.87 27.60
CA VAL A 103 -14.40 19.69 28.20
C VAL A 103 -13.83 19.52 29.60
N ASN A 104 -14.69 19.32 30.61
CA ASN A 104 -14.29 19.13 32.02
C ASN A 104 -13.31 20.23 32.52
N GLY A 105 -13.59 21.50 32.18
CA GLY A 105 -12.75 22.64 32.56
C GLY A 105 -11.40 22.75 31.81
N LYS A 106 -11.06 21.80 30.93
CA LYS A 106 -9.84 21.86 30.11
C LYS A 106 -10.16 22.38 28.73
N THR A 107 -9.38 23.34 28.26
CA THR A 107 -9.54 23.98 26.96
C THR A 107 -8.36 23.64 26.07
N LEU A 108 -8.64 23.11 24.88
CA LEU A 108 -7.66 22.89 23.83
C LEU A 108 -8.06 23.66 22.57
N THR A 109 -7.08 24.19 21.85
CA THR A 109 -7.29 24.99 20.66
C THR A 109 -6.51 24.43 19.49
N THR A 110 -7.13 24.44 18.31
CA THR A 110 -6.47 24.26 17.02
C THR A 110 -6.66 25.52 16.20
N THR A 111 -5.60 26.06 15.62
CA THR A 111 -5.67 27.21 14.71
C THR A 111 -5.22 26.85 13.31
N ASN A 112 -5.76 27.55 12.33
CA ASN A 112 -5.46 27.35 10.92
C ASN A 112 -4.98 28.67 10.30
N THR A 113 -3.98 28.58 9.44
CA THR A 113 -3.64 29.61 8.46
C THR A 113 -3.92 29.09 7.06
N TYR A 114 -4.13 30.01 6.12
CA TYR A 114 -4.44 29.67 4.74
C TYR A 114 -3.47 30.39 3.83
N ASP A 115 -3.20 29.81 2.67
CA ASP A 115 -2.44 30.47 1.63
C ASP A 115 -3.31 31.49 0.84
N ARG A 116 -2.68 32.15 -0.14
CA ARG A 116 -3.33 33.13 -1.03
C ARG A 116 -4.48 32.54 -1.87
N TYR A 117 -4.55 31.22 -2.02
CA TYR A 117 -5.60 30.52 -2.76
C TYR A 117 -6.68 29.94 -1.85
N SER A 118 -6.70 30.35 -0.57
CA SER A 118 -7.66 29.86 0.43
C SER A 118 -7.60 28.37 0.77
N ARG A 119 -6.43 27.76 0.59
CA ARG A 119 -6.17 26.38 1.02
C ARG A 119 -5.48 26.37 2.37
N LEU A 120 -5.76 25.36 3.19
CA LEU A 120 -5.16 25.21 4.53
C LEU A 120 -3.63 25.10 4.38
N ASN A 121 -2.89 26.07 4.93
CA ASN A 121 -1.43 26.09 4.87
C ASN A 121 -0.83 25.45 6.12
N ILE A 122 -1.13 26.01 7.31
CA ILE A 122 -0.59 25.50 8.58
C ILE A 122 -1.75 25.24 9.54
N GLN A 123 -1.72 24.10 10.20
CA GLN A 123 -2.56 23.81 11.35
C GLN A 123 -1.70 23.71 12.61
N THR A 124 -1.91 24.62 13.56
CA THR A 124 -1.33 24.50 14.91
C THR A 124 -2.31 23.77 15.80
N ARG A 125 -1.85 22.66 16.36
CA ARG A 125 -2.62 21.75 17.23
C ARG A 125 -2.28 22.01 18.70
N PRO A 126 -2.92 21.31 19.66
CA PRO A 126 -2.46 21.33 21.05
C PRO A 126 -0.96 21.02 21.17
N GLN A 127 -0.33 21.38 22.30
CA GLN A 127 1.14 21.35 22.45
C GLN A 127 1.89 22.27 21.44
N ASN A 128 1.18 23.23 20.83
CA ASN A 128 1.71 24.12 19.78
C ASN A 128 2.31 23.35 18.58
N PHE A 129 1.91 22.09 18.39
CA PHE A 129 2.44 21.23 17.33
C PHE A 129 1.90 21.66 15.96
N LYS A 130 2.80 22.00 15.03
CA LYS A 130 2.44 22.50 13.71
C LYS A 130 2.48 21.40 12.68
N VAL A 131 1.45 21.34 11.84
CA VAL A 131 1.42 20.52 10.64
C VAL A 131 1.18 21.44 9.45
N GLU A 132 2.11 21.42 8.51
CA GLU A 132 2.09 22.25 7.30
C GLU A 132 1.74 21.41 6.09
N ASN A 133 0.89 21.96 5.23
CA ASN A 133 0.58 21.42 3.90
C ASN A 133 1.51 22.08 2.87
N VAL A 134 2.18 21.27 2.07
CA VAL A 134 2.99 21.73 0.94
C VAL A 134 2.23 21.42 -0.34
N TYR A 135 1.94 22.45 -1.14
CA TYR A 135 1.25 22.32 -2.42
C TYR A 135 2.23 22.48 -3.58
N ASN A 136 2.01 21.75 -4.68
CA ASN A 136 2.74 21.99 -5.91
C ASN A 136 2.23 23.24 -6.66
N GLN A 137 2.86 23.59 -7.78
CA GLN A 137 2.53 24.78 -8.56
C GLN A 137 1.09 24.79 -9.14
N TYR A 138 0.53 23.61 -9.41
CA TYR A 138 -0.85 23.44 -9.89
C TYR A 138 -1.86 23.43 -8.75
N GLY A 139 -1.36 23.29 -7.54
CA GLY A 139 -2.09 23.43 -6.32
C GLY A 139 -2.60 22.16 -5.65
N TYR A 140 -2.09 21.02 -6.08
CA TYR A 140 -2.33 19.74 -5.43
C TYR A 140 -1.44 19.59 -4.19
N LEU A 141 -1.99 19.00 -3.13
CA LEU A 141 -1.24 18.66 -1.93
C LEU A 141 -0.15 17.66 -2.31
N MET A 142 1.11 18.02 -2.03
CA MET A 142 2.29 17.23 -2.37
C MET A 142 2.98 16.66 -1.14
N ALA A 143 2.87 17.32 0.02
CA ALA A 143 3.50 16.84 1.25
C ALA A 143 2.82 17.37 2.50
N LYS A 144 3.04 16.68 3.62
CA LYS A 144 2.88 17.24 4.97
C LYS A 144 4.19 17.20 5.73
N ARG A 145 4.47 18.28 6.47
CA ARG A 145 5.68 18.43 7.26
C ARG A 145 5.40 19.15 8.59
N ALA A 146 6.38 19.12 9.48
CA ALA A 146 6.40 19.87 10.73
C ALA A 146 7.79 20.49 10.95
N PRO A 147 7.91 21.56 11.76
CA PRO A 147 9.21 22.10 12.12
C PRO A 147 10.11 21.04 12.77
N LYS A 148 11.38 20.97 12.35
CA LYS A 148 12.37 19.99 12.83
C LYS A 148 12.51 20.00 14.36
N ALA A 149 12.42 21.18 14.97
CA ALA A 149 12.47 21.33 16.43
C ALA A 149 11.29 20.66 17.18
N GLN A 150 10.25 20.20 16.48
CA GLN A 150 9.09 19.50 17.04
C GLN A 150 9.11 17.99 16.80
N ILE A 151 10.16 17.45 16.16
CA ILE A 151 10.28 16.02 15.82
C ILE A 151 11.67 15.53 16.23
N THR A 152 11.76 14.79 17.33
CA THR A 152 13.06 14.35 17.88
C THR A 152 13.51 12.96 17.45
N ASP A 153 12.63 12.15 16.88
CA ASP A 153 12.88 10.72 16.57
C ASP A 153 13.33 10.47 15.13
N TYR A 154 13.68 11.53 14.41
CA TYR A 154 14.03 11.48 13.00
C TYR A 154 15.53 11.26 12.79
N ASP A 155 15.89 10.24 12.01
CA ASP A 155 17.28 9.93 11.67
C ASP A 155 17.68 10.54 10.31
N TRP A 156 18.34 11.70 10.38
CA TRP A 156 18.84 12.41 9.20
C TRP A 156 20.00 11.69 8.50
N GLU A 157 20.82 10.99 9.27
CA GLU A 157 21.96 10.25 8.73
C GLU A 157 21.47 9.04 7.93
N TYR A 158 20.45 8.34 8.44
CA TYR A 158 19.81 7.26 7.73
C TYR A 158 19.16 7.72 6.42
N LEU A 159 18.41 8.83 6.43
CA LEU A 159 17.83 9.38 5.19
C LEU A 159 18.90 9.76 4.16
N SER A 160 20.04 10.29 4.62
CA SER A 160 21.18 10.63 3.76
C SER A 160 21.79 9.38 3.12
N LYS A 161 21.94 8.29 3.89
CA LYS A 161 22.35 6.98 3.36
C LYS A 161 21.38 6.44 2.32
N LEU A 162 20.06 6.61 2.51
CA LEU A 162 19.07 6.22 1.50
C LEU A 162 19.19 7.02 0.19
N LEU A 163 19.54 8.31 0.27
CA LEU A 163 19.83 9.13 -0.91
C LEU A 163 21.09 8.63 -1.66
N GLU A 164 22.17 8.36 -0.92
CA GLU A 164 23.41 7.82 -1.48
C GLU A 164 23.15 6.47 -2.17
N GLN A 165 22.44 5.56 -1.50
CA GLN A 165 22.08 4.26 -2.02
C GLN A 165 21.20 4.37 -3.28
N SER A 166 20.15 5.20 -3.24
CA SER A 166 19.29 5.45 -4.40
C SER A 166 20.08 6.01 -5.59
N THR A 167 21.17 6.74 -5.35
CA THR A 167 22.05 7.25 -6.41
C THR A 167 22.94 6.14 -6.97
N ALA A 168 23.49 5.29 -6.10
CA ALA A 168 24.33 4.15 -6.50
C ALA A 168 23.53 3.08 -7.28
N ASP A 169 22.30 2.78 -6.87
CA ASP A 169 21.44 1.81 -7.55
C ASP A 169 21.06 2.28 -8.96
N SER A 170 20.80 3.58 -9.12
CA SER A 170 20.55 4.21 -10.43
C SER A 170 21.74 4.05 -11.38
N GLN A 171 22.97 4.21 -10.86
CA GLN A 171 24.18 4.00 -11.65
C GLN A 171 24.36 2.53 -12.06
N LYS A 172 24.17 1.59 -11.12
CA LYS A 172 24.30 0.15 -11.40
C LYS A 172 23.28 -0.34 -12.42
N ALA A 173 22.01 0.06 -12.29
CA ALA A 173 20.96 -0.32 -13.23
C ALA A 173 21.23 0.23 -14.64
N THR A 174 21.71 1.47 -14.74
CA THR A 174 22.15 2.07 -16.02
C THR A 174 23.31 1.28 -16.63
N GLU A 175 24.29 0.87 -15.82
CA GLU A 175 25.43 0.08 -16.29
C GLU A 175 25.00 -1.31 -16.80
N GLN A 176 24.07 -1.97 -16.11
CA GLN A 176 23.53 -3.27 -16.55
C GLN A 176 22.72 -3.16 -17.84
N ALA A 177 21.87 -2.13 -17.98
CA ALA A 177 21.15 -1.87 -19.21
C ALA A 177 22.10 -1.64 -20.40
N ASN A 178 23.16 -0.85 -20.20
CA ASN A 178 24.19 -0.63 -21.23
C ASN A 178 24.93 -1.92 -21.62
N LYS A 179 25.28 -2.78 -20.64
CA LYS A 179 25.94 -4.07 -20.91
C LYS A 179 25.06 -5.01 -21.75
N LEU A 180 23.75 -5.03 -21.47
CA LEU A 180 22.80 -5.85 -22.21
C LEU A 180 22.55 -5.32 -23.62
N GLU A 181 22.49 -4.00 -23.81
CA GLU A 181 22.35 -3.37 -25.14
C GLU A 181 23.55 -3.66 -26.05
N ILE A 182 24.77 -3.71 -25.48
CA ILE A 182 25.98 -4.15 -26.19
C ILE A 182 25.89 -5.65 -26.57
N LYS A 183 25.37 -6.50 -25.66
CA LYS A 183 25.22 -7.94 -25.89
C LYS A 183 24.18 -8.24 -27.00
N ILE A 184 23.05 -7.53 -26.98
CA ILE A 184 22.02 -7.60 -28.04
C ILE A 184 22.60 -7.20 -29.40
N SER A 185 23.31 -6.06 -29.44
CA SER A 185 23.95 -5.58 -30.67
C SER A 185 24.91 -6.63 -31.25
N LYS A 186 25.65 -7.33 -30.39
CA LYS A 186 26.57 -8.41 -30.80
C LYS A 186 25.84 -9.63 -31.37
N TYR A 187 24.74 -10.08 -30.74
CA TYR A 187 23.96 -11.21 -31.23
C TYR A 187 23.26 -10.90 -32.56
N ASN A 188 22.73 -9.69 -32.73
CA ASN A 188 22.12 -9.25 -33.98
C ASN A 188 23.13 -9.23 -35.13
N VAL A 189 24.34 -8.72 -34.90
CA VAL A 189 25.42 -8.72 -35.91
C VAL A 189 25.83 -10.14 -36.30
N TYR A 190 25.92 -11.07 -35.34
CA TYR A 190 26.24 -12.46 -35.66
C TYR A 190 25.10 -13.19 -36.38
N SER A 191 23.85 -12.95 -36.00
CA SER A 191 22.70 -13.49 -36.72
C SER A 191 22.70 -13.04 -38.19
N GLU A 192 22.91 -11.75 -38.47
CA GLU A 192 23.04 -11.26 -39.84
C GLU A 192 24.21 -11.87 -40.60
N TYR A 193 25.35 -12.09 -39.93
CA TYR A 193 26.51 -12.74 -40.51
C TYR A 193 26.20 -14.20 -40.93
N TYR A 194 25.57 -14.99 -40.05
CA TYR A 194 25.21 -16.37 -40.35
C TYR A 194 24.15 -16.48 -41.44
N LYS A 195 23.15 -15.57 -41.47
CA LYS A 195 22.16 -15.48 -42.56
C LYS A 195 22.81 -15.18 -43.92
N LYS A 196 23.78 -14.26 -43.95
CA LYS A 196 24.56 -13.96 -45.18
C LYS A 196 25.37 -15.16 -45.65
N LEU A 197 25.96 -15.92 -44.72
CA LEU A 197 26.69 -17.16 -45.03
C LEU A 197 25.77 -18.24 -45.59
N SER A 198 24.62 -18.47 -44.96
CA SER A 198 23.58 -19.39 -45.42
C SER A 198 23.11 -19.04 -46.84
N THR A 199 22.75 -17.76 -47.07
CA THR A 199 22.33 -17.26 -48.39
C THR A 199 23.41 -17.47 -49.45
N LYS A 200 24.67 -17.11 -49.13
CA LYS A 200 25.80 -17.28 -50.05
C LYS A 200 26.08 -18.75 -50.36
N LEU A 201 25.93 -19.66 -49.39
CA LEU A 201 26.09 -21.09 -49.61
C LEU A 201 25.01 -21.66 -50.53
N ILE A 202 23.76 -21.21 -50.39
CA ILE A 202 22.65 -21.60 -51.29
C ILE A 202 22.91 -21.06 -52.71
N GLU A 203 23.31 -19.80 -52.85
CA GLU A 203 23.62 -19.18 -54.13
C GLU A 203 24.80 -19.88 -54.83
N GLU A 204 25.89 -20.15 -54.12
CA GLU A 204 27.04 -20.90 -54.64
C GLU A 204 26.68 -22.36 -54.94
N SER A 205 25.89 -23.03 -54.11
CA SER A 205 25.38 -24.39 -54.40
C SER A 205 24.54 -24.43 -55.67
N ASN A 206 23.65 -23.46 -55.86
CA ASN A 206 22.80 -23.35 -57.06
C ASN A 206 23.61 -22.98 -58.31
N SER A 207 24.60 -22.10 -58.18
CA SER A 207 25.57 -21.77 -59.25
C SER A 207 26.40 -22.98 -59.65
N LEU A 208 26.98 -23.69 -58.68
CA LEU A 208 27.80 -24.87 -58.92
C LEU A 208 26.99 -26.08 -59.38
N ASN A 209 25.69 -26.16 -59.15
CA ASN A 209 24.83 -27.20 -59.73
C ASN A 209 24.54 -26.92 -61.22
N LYS A 210 24.40 -25.63 -61.60
CA LYS A 210 24.39 -25.21 -63.02
C LYS A 210 25.73 -25.49 -63.69
N ASP A 211 26.84 -25.20 -63.00
CA ASP A 211 28.18 -25.47 -63.52
C ASP A 211 28.52 -26.96 -63.50
N ALA A 212 28.00 -27.77 -62.56
CA ALA A 212 28.18 -29.23 -62.52
C ALA A 212 27.38 -29.95 -63.61
N GLN A 213 26.22 -29.40 -64.00
CA GLN A 213 25.50 -29.83 -65.19
C GLN A 213 26.28 -29.49 -66.47
N ALA A 214 26.95 -28.33 -66.52
CA ALA A 214 27.83 -27.93 -67.62
C ALA A 214 29.20 -28.66 -67.63
N LEU A 215 29.71 -29.07 -66.47
CA LEU A 215 30.96 -29.84 -66.28
C LEU A 215 30.78 -31.34 -66.53
N ARG A 216 29.54 -31.86 -66.53
CA ARG A 216 29.22 -33.19 -67.08
C ARG A 216 29.43 -33.25 -68.60
N ASP A 217 29.46 -32.11 -69.28
CA ASP A 217 29.58 -32.02 -70.74
C ASP A 217 30.99 -31.62 -71.24
N ASN A 218 31.98 -31.32 -70.37
CA ASN A 218 33.32 -30.93 -70.85
C ASN A 218 34.47 -31.26 -69.87
N ALA A 219 35.07 -32.44 -70.05
CA ALA A 219 36.09 -33.02 -69.16
C ALA A 219 37.57 -32.68 -69.49
N ASN A 220 37.88 -31.65 -70.30
CA ASN A 220 39.24 -31.45 -70.82
C ASN A 220 39.99 -30.18 -70.35
N LEU A 221 39.51 -29.47 -69.32
CA LEU A 221 40.17 -28.24 -68.81
C LEU A 221 40.60 -28.36 -67.33
N LEU A 222 41.13 -29.52 -66.93
CA LEU A 222 41.57 -29.75 -65.54
C LEU A 222 43.08 -29.52 -65.30
N ASP A 223 43.91 -29.39 -66.34
CA ASP A 223 45.37 -29.26 -66.15
C ASP A 223 45.87 -27.82 -66.00
N GLU A 224 45.09 -26.79 -66.37
CA GLU A 224 45.57 -25.40 -66.36
C GLU A 224 45.29 -24.66 -65.04
N ILE A 225 44.35 -25.14 -64.21
CA ILE A 225 43.93 -24.46 -62.97
C ILE A 225 44.80 -24.88 -61.75
N ILE A 226 45.39 -26.08 -61.77
CA ILE A 226 46.22 -26.61 -60.69
C ILE A 226 47.48 -25.73 -60.47
N ASN A 227 48.09 -25.23 -61.55
CA ASN A 227 49.27 -24.35 -61.46
C ASN A 227 49.00 -22.95 -60.87
N LYS A 228 47.76 -22.44 -60.92
CA LYS A 228 47.41 -21.12 -60.37
C LYS A 228 47.03 -21.16 -58.88
N LEU A 229 46.64 -22.32 -58.35
CA LEU A 229 46.25 -22.47 -56.94
C LEU A 229 47.47 -22.65 -56.01
N GLU A 230 48.58 -23.23 -56.48
CA GLU A 230 49.83 -23.31 -55.71
C GLU A 230 50.44 -21.93 -55.42
N GLN A 231 50.43 -21.00 -56.37
CA GLN A 231 50.98 -19.65 -56.16
C GLN A 231 50.18 -18.82 -55.13
N LYS A 232 48.88 -19.07 -54.98
CA LYS A 232 48.01 -18.32 -54.06
C LYS A 232 48.11 -18.83 -52.61
N SER A 233 48.51 -20.09 -52.42
CA SER A 233 48.79 -20.70 -51.11
C SER A 233 49.98 -20.05 -50.40
N THR A 234 51.07 -19.79 -51.14
CA THR A 234 52.29 -19.14 -50.59
C THR A 234 52.05 -17.70 -50.11
N TYR A 235 51.05 -17.01 -50.65
CA TYR A 235 50.67 -15.64 -50.25
C TYR A 235 50.00 -15.60 -48.87
N PHE A 236 49.12 -16.55 -48.54
CA PHE A 236 48.38 -16.55 -47.26
C PHE A 236 49.21 -17.04 -46.07
N VAL A 237 50.21 -17.90 -46.29
CA VAL A 237 51.16 -18.32 -45.25
C VAL A 237 51.97 -17.13 -44.70
N ASN A 238 52.21 -16.10 -45.52
CA ASN A 238 52.91 -14.89 -45.09
C ASN A 238 52.02 -13.92 -44.28
N LEU A 239 50.69 -14.03 -44.37
CA LEU A 239 49.73 -13.23 -43.59
C LEU A 239 49.56 -13.74 -42.14
N TYR A 240 49.95 -14.98 -41.86
CA TYR A 240 49.93 -15.57 -40.50
C TYR A 240 50.97 -14.96 -39.54
N ARG A 241 51.97 -14.20 -40.02
CA ARG A 241 53.09 -13.72 -39.19
C ARG A 241 52.98 -12.30 -38.62
N ASN A 242 51.84 -11.60 -38.66
CA ASN A 242 51.81 -10.16 -38.33
C ASN A 242 51.04 -9.75 -37.04
N ASP A 243 51.81 -9.33 -36.03
CA ASP A 243 51.66 -8.29 -34.98
C ASP A 243 50.40 -8.09 -34.12
N ARG A 244 49.22 -8.60 -34.45
CA ARG A 244 48.00 -8.33 -33.64
C ARG A 244 47.93 -9.05 -32.29
N ALA A 245 48.67 -10.14 -32.12
CA ALA A 245 48.72 -10.89 -30.86
C ALA A 245 49.55 -10.20 -29.77
N LYS A 246 50.41 -9.23 -30.13
CA LYS A 246 51.26 -8.49 -29.18
C LYS A 246 50.48 -7.35 -28.49
N ALA A 247 49.55 -6.71 -29.20
CA ALA A 247 48.78 -5.55 -28.71
C ALA A 247 47.80 -5.86 -27.57
N TYR A 248 47.31 -7.10 -27.45
CA TYR A 248 46.33 -7.46 -26.43
C TYR A 248 46.94 -7.84 -25.07
N LYS A 249 48.24 -8.15 -25.02
CA LYS A 249 48.96 -8.45 -23.78
C LYS A 249 49.33 -7.17 -23.01
N ASP A 250 49.53 -6.07 -23.72
CA ASP A 250 49.93 -4.77 -23.15
C ASP A 250 48.75 -3.95 -22.57
N LEU A 251 47.51 -4.38 -22.82
CA LEU A 251 46.27 -3.74 -22.33
C LEU A 251 45.69 -4.39 -21.05
N GLY A 252 46.41 -5.29 -20.39
CA GLY A 252 46.10 -5.72 -19.02
C GLY A 252 44.97 -6.76 -18.82
N PHE A 253 44.57 -7.50 -19.86
CA PHE A 253 43.55 -8.55 -19.71
C PHE A 253 44.15 -9.88 -19.17
N ASN A 254 43.67 -10.35 -18.02
CA ASN A 254 44.01 -11.66 -17.40
C ASN A 254 42.97 -12.75 -17.76
N PRO A 255 43.28 -14.07 -17.83
CA PRO A 255 43.09 -14.87 -19.04
C PRO A 255 42.22 -16.12 -18.78
N LEU A 256 41.07 -15.96 -18.13
CA LEU A 256 40.07 -17.05 -18.00
C LEU A 256 39.00 -16.98 -19.10
N VAL A 257 38.63 -15.76 -19.52
CA VAL A 257 37.65 -15.53 -20.59
C VAL A 257 38.27 -15.79 -21.97
N VAL A 258 39.56 -15.47 -22.15
CA VAL A 258 40.26 -15.68 -23.43
C VAL A 258 40.39 -17.18 -23.74
N ASN A 259 40.75 -18.02 -22.77
CA ASN A 259 40.95 -19.46 -23.00
C ASN A 259 39.68 -20.20 -23.44
N LYS A 260 38.50 -19.89 -22.86
CA LYS A 260 37.22 -20.50 -23.30
C LYS A 260 36.80 -20.03 -24.69
N ILE A 261 37.15 -18.79 -25.05
CA ILE A 261 36.87 -18.20 -26.36
C ILE A 261 37.76 -18.86 -27.43
N THR A 262 39.05 -19.09 -27.14
CA THR A 262 39.96 -19.75 -28.09
C THR A 262 39.53 -21.18 -28.41
N THR A 263 39.06 -21.95 -27.41
CA THR A 263 38.60 -23.35 -27.63
C THR A 263 37.32 -23.42 -28.47
N LEU A 264 36.38 -22.49 -28.27
CA LEU A 264 35.15 -22.42 -29.08
C LEU A 264 35.46 -21.98 -30.53
N TYR A 265 36.35 -20.99 -30.74
CA TYR A 265 36.76 -20.58 -32.07
C TYR A 265 37.57 -21.66 -32.80
N LEU A 266 38.39 -22.43 -32.10
CA LEU A 266 39.10 -23.59 -32.66
C LEU A 266 38.13 -24.72 -33.04
N ASP A 267 37.11 -25.02 -32.22
CA ASP A 267 36.09 -26.03 -32.52
C ASP A 267 35.24 -25.64 -33.73
N ILE A 268 34.80 -24.37 -33.79
CA ILE A 268 34.03 -23.84 -34.94
C ILE A 268 34.90 -23.82 -36.21
N ALA A 269 36.14 -23.35 -36.14
CA ALA A 269 37.04 -23.32 -37.29
C ALA A 269 37.38 -24.74 -37.79
N TYR A 270 37.54 -25.69 -36.88
CA TYR A 270 37.79 -27.10 -37.21
C TYR A 270 36.56 -27.77 -37.85
N LYS A 271 35.35 -27.50 -37.33
CA LYS A 271 34.09 -27.97 -37.94
C LYS A 271 33.86 -27.34 -39.32
N GLN A 272 34.11 -26.05 -39.47
CA GLN A 272 34.02 -25.35 -40.77
C GLN A 272 35.04 -25.88 -41.78
N TYR A 273 36.27 -26.17 -41.34
CA TYR A 273 37.29 -26.80 -42.17
C TYR A 273 36.85 -28.20 -42.64
N LEU A 274 36.32 -29.03 -41.74
CA LEU A 274 35.79 -30.35 -42.09
C LEU A 274 34.60 -30.27 -43.04
N GLN A 275 33.65 -29.36 -42.80
CA GLN A 275 32.50 -29.11 -43.68
C GLN A 275 32.96 -28.68 -45.08
N ALA A 276 33.89 -27.73 -45.19
CA ALA A 276 34.45 -27.29 -46.47
C ALA A 276 35.24 -28.40 -47.18
N TYR A 277 35.97 -29.23 -46.41
CA TYR A 277 36.72 -30.37 -46.92
C TYR A 277 35.79 -31.43 -47.54
N TYR A 278 34.71 -31.83 -46.84
CA TYR A 278 33.75 -32.79 -47.38
C TYR A 278 32.92 -32.21 -48.53
N TYR A 279 32.52 -30.94 -48.44
CA TYR A 279 31.79 -30.23 -49.50
C TYR A 279 32.58 -30.14 -50.82
N SER A 280 33.88 -29.82 -50.74
CA SER A 280 34.75 -29.71 -51.91
C SER A 280 34.93 -31.02 -52.69
N ARG A 281 34.67 -32.17 -52.04
CA ARG A 281 34.87 -33.52 -52.59
C ARG A 281 33.58 -34.21 -53.02
N ALA A 282 32.42 -33.83 -52.49
CA ALA A 282 31.12 -34.32 -52.95
C ALA A 282 30.84 -33.85 -54.39
N GLN A 283 30.05 -34.59 -55.18
CA GLN A 283 29.65 -34.18 -56.53
C GLN A 283 28.14 -34.35 -56.75
N GLY A 284 27.55 -33.56 -57.65
CA GLY A 284 26.14 -33.66 -58.04
C GLY A 284 25.16 -33.54 -56.86
N GLU A 285 24.18 -34.46 -56.78
CA GLU A 285 23.14 -34.45 -55.73
C GLU A 285 23.69 -34.61 -54.30
N GLU A 286 24.79 -35.33 -54.11
CA GLU A 286 25.43 -35.48 -52.79
C GLU A 286 25.97 -34.14 -52.28
N ARG A 287 26.53 -33.31 -53.17
CA ARG A 287 26.98 -31.95 -52.83
C ARG A 287 25.79 -31.06 -52.45
N LYS A 288 24.65 -31.21 -53.13
CA LYS A 288 23.42 -30.46 -52.83
C LYS A 288 22.83 -30.85 -51.46
N ILE A 289 22.82 -32.14 -51.14
CA ILE A 289 22.38 -32.64 -49.83
C ILE A 289 23.29 -32.09 -48.72
N LEU A 290 24.62 -32.13 -48.92
CA LEU A 290 25.58 -31.60 -47.96
C LEU A 290 25.45 -30.06 -47.81
N ALA A 291 25.21 -29.34 -48.91
CA ALA A 291 24.95 -27.90 -48.90
C ALA A 291 23.73 -27.58 -48.04
N ASN A 292 22.62 -28.29 -48.25
CA ASN A 292 21.38 -28.09 -47.51
C ASN A 292 21.54 -28.45 -46.03
N GLN A 293 22.31 -29.49 -45.70
CA GLN A 293 22.61 -29.85 -44.31
C GLN A 293 23.42 -28.76 -43.58
N ILE A 294 24.48 -28.23 -44.22
CA ILE A 294 25.30 -27.14 -43.66
C ILE A 294 24.48 -25.84 -43.55
N THR A 295 23.65 -25.56 -44.54
CA THR A 295 22.73 -24.41 -44.54
C THR A 295 21.74 -24.52 -43.38
N ASN A 296 21.09 -25.67 -43.20
CA ASN A 296 20.19 -25.91 -42.07
C ASN A 296 20.91 -25.78 -40.72
N GLU A 297 22.18 -26.18 -40.63
CA GLU A 297 22.97 -26.01 -39.40
C GLU A 297 23.29 -24.54 -39.12
N TYR A 298 23.61 -23.73 -40.15
CA TYR A 298 23.81 -22.28 -40.00
C TYR A 298 22.51 -21.52 -39.74
N ASP A 299 21.40 -21.95 -40.33
CA ASP A 299 20.07 -21.41 -40.04
C ASP A 299 19.66 -21.76 -38.60
N ASN A 300 19.86 -23.00 -38.15
CA ASN A 300 19.65 -23.38 -36.74
C ASN A 300 20.53 -22.57 -35.78
N HIS A 301 21.80 -22.34 -36.10
CA HIS A 301 22.67 -21.47 -35.29
C HIS A 301 22.18 -20.01 -35.30
N ALA A 302 21.68 -19.51 -36.43
CA ALA A 302 21.10 -18.19 -36.52
C ALA A 302 19.80 -18.09 -35.69
N GLU A 303 18.95 -19.12 -35.70
CA GLU A 303 17.74 -19.21 -34.88
C GLU A 303 18.06 -19.27 -33.38
N ILE A 304 19.02 -20.10 -32.95
CA ILE A 304 19.47 -20.14 -31.54
C ILE A 304 20.04 -18.79 -31.10
N LEU A 305 20.78 -18.11 -31.97
CA LEU A 305 21.31 -16.78 -31.68
C LEU A 305 20.21 -15.69 -31.67
N ILE A 306 19.15 -15.85 -32.47
CA ILE A 306 17.95 -15.00 -32.40
C ILE A 306 17.19 -15.28 -31.10
N GLU A 307 17.02 -16.53 -30.70
CA GLU A 307 16.36 -16.89 -29.44
C GLU A 307 17.14 -16.37 -28.23
N HIS A 308 18.47 -16.48 -28.24
CA HIS A 308 19.32 -15.85 -27.23
C HIS A 308 19.28 -14.31 -27.31
N ALA A 309 19.14 -13.72 -28.50
CA ALA A 309 18.93 -12.28 -28.65
C ALA A 309 17.57 -11.86 -28.12
N ASP A 310 16.52 -12.65 -28.29
CA ASP A 310 15.17 -12.41 -27.79
C ASP A 310 15.11 -12.59 -26.27
N GLN A 311 15.72 -13.64 -25.72
CA GLN A 311 15.87 -13.82 -24.27
C GLN A 311 16.71 -12.68 -23.65
N ALA A 312 17.83 -12.31 -24.29
CA ALA A 312 18.63 -11.17 -23.86
C ALA A 312 17.88 -9.83 -24.08
N THR A 313 16.95 -9.75 -25.03
CA THR A 313 16.09 -8.58 -25.26
C THR A 313 14.97 -8.51 -24.24
N GLN A 314 14.41 -9.65 -23.81
CA GLN A 314 13.45 -9.71 -22.70
C GLN A 314 14.14 -9.36 -21.38
N GLU A 315 15.33 -9.91 -21.13
CA GLU A 315 16.16 -9.58 -19.97
C GLU A 315 16.63 -8.12 -20.02
N ALA A 316 17.05 -7.61 -21.18
CA ALA A 316 17.37 -6.20 -21.37
C ALA A 316 16.14 -5.32 -21.25
N THR A 317 14.96 -5.73 -21.71
CA THR A 317 13.71 -4.97 -21.54
C THR A 317 13.33 -4.95 -20.07
N HIS A 318 13.53 -6.04 -19.33
CA HIS A 318 13.40 -6.07 -17.88
C HIS A 318 14.41 -5.13 -17.21
N TRP A 319 15.70 -5.21 -17.54
CA TRP A 319 16.73 -4.32 -16.99
C TRP A 319 16.64 -2.89 -17.49
N LYS A 320 16.02 -2.64 -18.65
CA LYS A 320 15.72 -1.33 -19.21
C LYS A 320 14.42 -0.79 -18.64
N GLN A 321 13.49 -1.63 -18.18
CA GLN A 321 12.39 -1.25 -17.31
C GLN A 321 12.86 -0.99 -15.88
N VAL A 322 13.77 -1.80 -15.33
CA VAL A 322 14.44 -1.55 -14.04
C VAL A 322 15.30 -0.30 -14.15
N ALA A 323 16.04 -0.12 -15.25
CA ALA A 323 16.79 1.09 -15.58
C ALA A 323 15.85 2.26 -15.79
N ASP A 324 14.80 2.20 -16.60
CA ASP A 324 13.82 3.29 -16.75
C ASP A 324 13.07 3.60 -15.44
N ASN A 325 12.87 2.59 -14.58
CA ASN A 325 12.37 2.75 -13.20
C ASN A 325 13.42 3.36 -12.26
N THR A 326 14.72 3.25 -12.57
CA THR A 326 15.84 3.84 -11.80
C THR A 326 16.47 5.10 -12.46
N GLN A 327 16.24 5.38 -13.74
CA GLN A 327 16.61 6.55 -14.56
C GLN A 327 15.50 7.60 -14.44
N LYS A 328 14.24 7.16 -14.23
CA LYS A 328 13.31 7.92 -13.39
C LYS A 328 13.82 7.88 -11.95
N SER A 329 14.73 8.80 -11.61
CA SER A 329 14.73 9.71 -10.46
C SER A 329 13.53 9.71 -9.47
N ARG A 330 12.93 8.59 -9.09
CA ARG A 330 11.63 8.56 -8.41
C ARG A 330 11.75 8.92 -6.93
N ASN A 331 12.79 8.44 -6.24
CA ASN A 331 12.99 8.78 -4.84
C ASN A 331 14.12 9.80 -4.64
N LYS A 332 15.20 9.77 -5.44
CA LYS A 332 16.36 10.68 -5.31
C LYS A 332 15.96 12.15 -5.15
N ASN A 333 15.20 12.71 -6.09
CA ASN A 333 14.76 14.12 -6.01
C ASN A 333 13.85 14.39 -4.81
N HIS A 334 13.10 13.38 -4.36
CA HIS A 334 12.22 13.51 -3.20
C HIS A 334 13.01 13.43 -1.88
N TYR A 335 13.98 12.53 -1.76
CA TYR A 335 14.92 12.48 -0.65
C TYR A 335 15.78 13.75 -0.58
N GLN A 336 16.31 14.21 -1.71
CA GLN A 336 17.04 15.48 -1.80
C GLN A 336 16.16 16.65 -1.34
N ALA A 337 14.92 16.76 -1.83
CA ALA A 337 14.01 17.81 -1.39
C ALA A 337 13.63 17.72 0.11
N MET A 338 13.65 16.53 0.70
CA MET A 338 13.45 16.34 2.14
C MET A 338 14.70 16.74 2.95
N LEU A 339 15.91 16.46 2.43
CA LEU A 339 17.19 16.81 3.06
C LEU A 339 17.54 18.30 2.94
N ASP A 340 17.21 18.93 1.81
CA ASP A 340 17.45 20.36 1.56
C ASP A 340 16.60 21.26 2.47
N ASP A 341 15.47 20.76 2.97
CA ASP A 341 14.60 21.46 3.92
C ASP A 341 15.16 21.37 5.34
N THR A 342 16.16 22.19 5.63
CA THR A 342 16.89 22.17 6.92
C THR A 342 16.02 22.55 8.13
N ASN A 343 14.82 23.11 7.90
CA ASN A 343 13.93 23.62 8.93
C ASN A 343 12.78 22.67 9.28
N ASN A 344 12.46 21.69 8.43
CA ASN A 344 11.26 20.87 8.58
C ASN A 344 11.53 19.39 8.38
N VAL A 345 10.73 18.56 9.04
CA VAL A 345 10.66 17.11 8.85
C VAL A 345 9.35 16.77 8.12
N TYR A 346 9.44 15.96 7.08
CA TYR A 346 8.28 15.50 6.32
C TYR A 346 7.66 14.28 7.00
N PHE A 347 6.33 14.21 7.06
CA PHE A 347 5.60 12.99 7.38
C PHE A 347 5.32 12.16 6.13
N TYR A 348 5.08 12.83 5.02
CA TYR A 348 4.99 12.21 3.72
C TYR A 348 5.26 13.21 2.61
N ARG A 349 5.65 12.67 1.46
CA ARG A 349 5.73 13.34 0.18
C ARG A 349 5.12 12.45 -0.89
N ILE A 350 4.11 12.96 -1.59
CA ILE A 350 3.52 12.31 -2.75
C ILE A 350 4.54 12.34 -3.87
N ARG A 351 4.69 11.19 -4.53
CA ARG A 351 5.58 11.03 -5.66
C ARG A 351 4.80 11.07 -6.97
N SER A 352 3.70 10.33 -7.04
CA SER A 352 2.89 10.26 -8.25
C SER A 352 1.43 9.95 -7.95
N ARG A 353 0.58 10.39 -8.88
CA ARG A 353 -0.81 9.99 -8.98
C ARG A 353 -1.10 9.60 -10.43
N ASP A 354 -2.10 8.76 -10.64
CA ASP A 354 -2.64 8.50 -11.97
C ASP A 354 -3.64 9.59 -12.40
N ALA A 355 -4.21 9.44 -13.60
CA ALA A 355 -5.18 10.38 -14.15
C ALA A 355 -6.50 10.45 -13.36
N ALA A 356 -6.85 9.40 -12.60
CA ALA A 356 -7.99 9.40 -11.69
C ALA A 356 -7.67 10.05 -10.33
N GLY A 357 -6.43 10.50 -10.12
CA GLY A 357 -5.96 11.10 -8.89
C GLY A 357 -5.63 10.08 -7.79
N ARG A 358 -5.63 8.78 -8.09
CA ARG A 358 -5.22 7.73 -7.14
C ARG A 358 -3.72 7.83 -6.88
N LEU A 359 -3.31 7.51 -5.67
CA LEU A 359 -1.92 7.57 -5.27
C LEU A 359 -1.16 6.37 -5.84
N THR A 360 -0.29 6.60 -6.83
CA THR A 360 0.56 5.55 -7.42
C THR A 360 1.94 5.50 -6.78
N GLY A 361 2.31 6.51 -6.01
CA GLY A 361 3.52 6.45 -5.21
C GLY A 361 3.67 7.57 -4.20
N HIS A 362 4.30 7.25 -3.08
CA HIS A 362 4.62 8.19 -2.01
C HIS A 362 5.83 7.75 -1.22
N ILE A 363 6.42 8.70 -0.49
CA ILE A 363 7.52 8.46 0.45
C ILE A 363 7.06 8.96 1.81
N VAL A 364 7.10 8.13 2.83
CA VAL A 364 6.85 8.56 4.22
C VAL A 364 8.11 9.12 4.84
N GLY A 365 7.98 9.83 5.96
CA GLY A 365 9.08 10.62 6.53
C GLY A 365 10.34 9.81 6.82
N ASN A 366 10.24 8.57 7.27
CA ASN A 366 11.41 7.70 7.50
C ASN A 366 12.11 7.23 6.21
N GLY A 367 11.67 7.67 5.04
CA GLY A 367 12.25 7.33 3.75
C GLY A 367 11.65 6.09 3.10
N LEU A 368 10.72 5.36 3.74
CA LEU A 368 10.08 4.23 3.08
C LEU A 368 9.27 4.73 1.88
N SER A 369 9.61 4.25 0.69
CA SER A 369 8.88 4.54 -0.54
C SER A 369 7.89 3.43 -0.81
N THR A 370 6.70 3.80 -1.28
CA THR A 370 5.66 2.87 -1.69
C THR A 370 5.25 3.17 -3.12
N GLU A 371 5.16 2.12 -3.93
CA GLU A 371 4.59 2.10 -5.27
C GLU A 371 3.29 1.28 -5.26
N GLN A 372 2.32 1.76 -6.03
CA GLN A 372 1.04 1.09 -6.20
C GLN A 372 0.67 1.08 -7.67
N ASP A 373 0.45 -0.11 -8.22
CA ASP A 373 0.03 -0.29 -9.61
C ASP A 373 -1.46 -0.56 -9.67
N PHE A 374 -2.16 0.18 -10.53
CA PHE A 374 -3.60 0.05 -10.72
C PHE A 374 -3.90 -0.37 -12.15
N SER A 375 -4.98 -1.13 -12.33
CA SER A 375 -5.59 -1.36 -13.64
C SER A 375 -6.02 -0.02 -14.25
N PRO A 376 -5.57 0.33 -15.46
CA PRO A 376 -6.05 1.53 -16.13
C PRO A 376 -7.53 1.42 -16.54
N ALA A 377 -8.06 0.20 -16.67
CA ALA A 377 -9.44 -0.06 -17.10
C ALA A 377 -10.43 -0.11 -15.93
N SER A 378 -10.22 -0.99 -14.95
CA SER A 378 -11.15 -1.16 -13.81
C SER A 378 -10.81 -0.26 -12.62
N GLY A 379 -9.54 0.15 -12.51
CA GLY A 379 -9.06 0.86 -11.34
C GLY A 379 -8.69 0.00 -10.14
N HIS A 380 -8.69 -1.32 -10.29
CA HIS A 380 -8.24 -2.25 -9.26
C HIS A 380 -6.77 -2.07 -8.93
N LEU A 381 -6.42 -2.19 -7.65
CA LEU A 381 -5.04 -2.21 -7.20
C LEU A 381 -4.46 -3.60 -7.47
N TYR A 382 -3.44 -3.72 -8.30
CA TYR A 382 -2.75 -4.98 -8.57
C TYR A 382 -1.60 -5.21 -7.61
N THR A 383 -0.79 -4.19 -7.33
CA THR A 383 0.41 -4.37 -6.50
C THR A 383 0.57 -3.26 -5.47
N ILE A 384 1.14 -3.61 -4.32
CA ILE A 384 1.73 -2.65 -3.38
C ILE A 384 3.15 -3.10 -3.09
N LYS A 385 4.12 -2.26 -3.45
CA LYS A 385 5.53 -2.52 -3.15
C LYS A 385 6.09 -1.38 -2.31
N SER A 386 6.74 -1.72 -1.20
CA SER A 386 7.41 -0.74 -0.35
C SER A 386 8.85 -1.14 -0.07
N ASN A 387 9.78 -0.20 -0.19
CA ASN A 387 11.21 -0.45 -0.02
C ASN A 387 11.95 0.82 0.43
N PHE A 388 13.01 0.63 1.22
CA PHE A 388 13.92 1.72 1.59
C PHE A 388 15.02 1.90 0.53
N ASN A 389 15.46 0.79 -0.08
CA ASN A 389 16.52 0.71 -1.09
C ASN A 389 16.12 -0.25 -2.22
N SER A 390 16.94 -0.44 -3.25
CA SER A 390 16.55 -1.26 -4.42
C SER A 390 16.51 -2.78 -4.19
N VAL A 391 16.84 -3.28 -2.99
CA VAL A 391 17.03 -4.72 -2.72
C VAL A 391 16.20 -5.24 -1.54
N ASP A 392 15.95 -4.41 -0.53
CA ASP A 392 15.25 -4.78 0.69
C ASP A 392 13.78 -4.30 0.63
N GLU A 393 12.93 -5.16 0.08
CA GLU A 393 11.48 -4.96 0.09
C GLU A 393 10.93 -5.15 1.53
N VAL A 394 10.14 -4.17 1.98
CA VAL A 394 9.39 -4.20 3.25
C VAL A 394 7.96 -4.69 3.04
N ARG A 395 7.38 -4.41 1.88
CA ARG A 395 6.07 -4.91 1.45
C ARG A 395 6.13 -5.29 -0.02
N ASN A 396 5.52 -6.41 -0.38
CA ASN A 396 5.30 -6.82 -1.77
C ASN A 396 4.02 -7.64 -1.84
N LEU A 397 2.91 -6.93 -2.04
CA LEU A 397 1.56 -7.51 -2.12
C LEU A 397 1.08 -7.49 -3.57
N GLU A 398 0.43 -8.57 -3.98
CA GLU A 398 -0.23 -8.71 -5.28
C GLU A 398 -1.68 -9.16 -5.11
N TYR A 399 -2.58 -8.67 -5.96
CA TYR A 399 -4.01 -8.94 -5.90
C TYR A 399 -4.54 -9.42 -7.26
N GLU A 400 -5.36 -10.46 -7.21
CA GLU A 400 -6.14 -10.94 -8.35
C GLU A 400 -7.63 -10.71 -8.10
N TYR A 401 -8.37 -10.48 -9.18
CA TYR A 401 -9.80 -10.19 -9.14
C TYR A 401 -10.55 -11.07 -10.14
N ASP A 402 -11.81 -11.39 -9.85
CA ASP A 402 -12.73 -11.97 -10.84
C ASP A 402 -13.39 -10.89 -11.71
N LEU A 403 -14.33 -11.30 -12.58
CA LEU A 403 -15.08 -10.40 -13.46
C LEU A 403 -16.18 -9.58 -12.75
N MET A 404 -16.48 -9.90 -11.49
CA MET A 404 -17.43 -9.17 -10.64
C MET A 404 -16.70 -8.24 -9.65
N ASP A 405 -15.40 -8.00 -9.89
CA ASP A 405 -14.53 -7.15 -9.09
C ASP A 405 -14.25 -7.66 -7.67
N ASN A 406 -14.52 -8.95 -7.38
CA ASN A 406 -14.16 -9.56 -6.11
C ASN A 406 -12.67 -9.92 -6.08
N VAL A 407 -12.00 -9.73 -4.94
CA VAL A 407 -10.61 -10.17 -4.75
C VAL A 407 -10.56 -11.69 -4.63
N THR A 408 -10.02 -12.40 -5.60
CA THR A 408 -9.92 -13.87 -5.58
C THR A 408 -8.63 -14.36 -4.95
N GLN A 409 -7.57 -13.53 -5.00
CA GLN A 409 -6.28 -13.85 -4.40
C GLN A 409 -5.59 -12.61 -3.85
N ARG A 410 -4.86 -12.79 -2.74
CA ARG A 410 -3.82 -11.88 -2.28
C ARG A 410 -2.53 -12.67 -2.05
N GLN A 411 -1.45 -12.27 -2.70
CA GLN A 411 -0.12 -12.85 -2.46
C GLN A 411 0.76 -11.86 -1.72
N ASN A 412 1.52 -12.35 -0.75
CA ASN A 412 2.63 -11.63 -0.13
C ASN A 412 3.94 -12.29 -0.55
N HIS A 413 4.62 -11.68 -1.51
CA HIS A 413 5.85 -12.21 -2.11
C HIS A 413 7.04 -12.19 -1.15
N LEU A 414 6.97 -11.42 -0.06
CA LEU A 414 8.01 -11.42 0.98
C LEU A 414 7.92 -12.63 1.90
N SER A 415 6.71 -12.96 2.36
CA SER A 415 6.51 -14.11 3.23
C SER A 415 6.23 -15.40 2.46
N GLY A 416 5.95 -15.33 1.16
CA GLY A 416 5.48 -16.46 0.35
C GLY A 416 4.08 -16.94 0.74
N LEU A 417 3.31 -16.12 1.47
CA LEU A 417 1.93 -16.46 1.86
C LEU A 417 0.98 -16.08 0.73
N SER A 418 0.09 -17.00 0.36
CA SER A 418 -0.99 -16.79 -0.58
C SER A 418 -2.32 -16.96 0.14
N GLU A 419 -3.18 -15.97 -0.01
CA GLU A 419 -4.58 -16.01 0.41
C GLU A 419 -5.48 -16.18 -0.81
N ARG A 420 -6.49 -17.04 -0.69
CA ARG A 420 -7.51 -17.29 -1.72
C ARG A 420 -8.91 -17.11 -1.13
N PHE A 421 -9.79 -16.54 -1.94
CA PHE A 421 -11.16 -16.24 -1.56
C PHE A 421 -12.12 -16.80 -2.62
N THR A 422 -13.22 -17.41 -2.18
CA THR A 422 -14.29 -17.87 -3.07
C THR A 422 -15.60 -17.23 -2.68
N TYR A 423 -16.47 -17.02 -3.67
CA TYR A 423 -17.74 -16.31 -3.52
C TYR A 423 -18.89 -17.15 -4.04
N ASP A 424 -20.10 -16.92 -3.55
CA ASP A 424 -21.32 -17.41 -4.18
C ASP A 424 -21.82 -16.46 -5.28
N ALA A 425 -22.94 -16.78 -5.92
CA ALA A 425 -23.54 -15.98 -6.99
C ALA A 425 -24.09 -14.61 -6.54
N LEU A 426 -24.07 -14.30 -5.24
CA LEU A 426 -24.46 -13.01 -4.67
C LEU A 426 -23.23 -12.23 -4.13
N ASP A 427 -22.02 -12.61 -4.55
CA ASP A 427 -20.73 -12.04 -4.13
C ASP A 427 -20.47 -12.16 -2.62
N ARG A 428 -21.07 -13.16 -1.95
CA ARG A 428 -20.82 -13.44 -0.54
C ARG A 428 -19.65 -14.41 -0.40
N LEU A 429 -18.70 -14.09 0.47
CA LEU A 429 -17.51 -14.92 0.72
C LEU A 429 -17.92 -16.29 1.28
N THR A 430 -17.70 -17.37 0.55
CA THR A 430 -17.98 -18.76 0.96
C THR A 430 -16.76 -19.46 1.54
N GLN A 431 -15.55 -19.00 1.20
CA GLN A 431 -14.31 -19.52 1.76
C GLN A 431 -13.21 -18.46 1.75
N SER A 432 -12.38 -18.48 2.79
CA SER A 432 -11.05 -17.86 2.78
C SER A 432 -10.01 -18.88 3.19
N SER A 433 -8.89 -18.95 2.48
CA SER A 433 -7.77 -19.81 2.86
C SER A 433 -6.45 -19.07 2.74
N THR A 434 -5.50 -19.37 3.62
CA THR A 434 -4.13 -18.86 3.60
C THR A 434 -3.18 -20.04 3.60
N THR A 435 -2.27 -20.09 2.64
CA THR A 435 -1.27 -21.16 2.49
C THR A 435 0.11 -20.57 2.22
N GLY A 436 1.16 -21.21 2.70
CA GLY A 436 2.55 -20.83 2.38
C GLY A 436 3.52 -21.36 3.43
N LYS A 437 4.63 -20.67 3.64
CA LYS A 437 5.60 -21.01 4.68
C LYS A 437 5.84 -19.84 5.61
N ILE A 438 5.92 -20.11 6.91
CA ILE A 438 6.35 -19.15 7.93
C ILE A 438 7.53 -19.79 8.65
N ASP A 439 8.69 -19.15 8.63
CA ASP A 439 9.92 -19.68 9.23
C ASP A 439 10.25 -21.13 8.82
N ASN A 440 10.09 -21.43 7.52
CA ASN A 440 10.22 -22.76 6.91
C ASN A 440 9.21 -23.83 7.37
N VAL A 441 8.16 -23.45 8.11
CA VAL A 441 7.05 -24.33 8.47
C VAL A 441 5.89 -24.12 7.52
N ASP A 442 5.34 -25.21 6.97
CA ASP A 442 4.14 -25.15 6.14
C ASP A 442 2.97 -24.60 6.97
N TYR A 443 2.39 -23.50 6.48
CA TYR A 443 1.23 -22.86 7.05
C TYR A 443 0.03 -23.10 6.13
N SER A 444 -1.06 -23.57 6.72
CA SER A 444 -2.34 -23.73 6.04
C SER A 444 -3.46 -23.42 7.02
N TYR A 445 -4.29 -22.45 6.67
CA TYR A 445 -5.45 -22.02 7.44
C TYR A 445 -6.62 -21.81 6.51
N LYS A 446 -7.79 -22.35 6.86
CA LYS A 446 -8.99 -22.33 6.01
C LYS A 446 -10.22 -22.05 6.87
N VAL A 447 -11.06 -21.15 6.37
CA VAL A 447 -12.37 -20.83 6.94
C VAL A 447 -13.43 -20.96 5.86
N ASP A 448 -14.47 -21.74 6.15
CA ASP A 448 -15.66 -21.88 5.31
C ASP A 448 -16.82 -21.10 5.95
N TYR A 449 -17.68 -20.54 5.10
CA TYR A 449 -18.81 -19.69 5.48
C TYR A 449 -20.09 -20.18 4.81
N GLU A 450 -21.15 -20.28 5.60
CA GLU A 450 -22.49 -20.61 5.12
C GLU A 450 -23.46 -19.48 5.45
N TYR A 451 -24.47 -19.28 4.61
CA TYR A 451 -25.45 -18.22 4.74
C TYR A 451 -26.88 -18.72 4.57
N ASP A 452 -27.81 -18.08 5.26
CA ASP A 452 -29.23 -18.20 4.93
C ASP A 452 -29.65 -17.30 3.75
N ILE A 453 -30.93 -17.36 3.40
CA ILE A 453 -31.53 -16.55 2.33
C ILE A 453 -31.58 -15.04 2.66
N ASN A 454 -31.50 -14.69 3.95
CA ASN A 454 -31.46 -13.31 4.43
C ASN A 454 -30.04 -12.75 4.44
N GLY A 455 -29.02 -13.54 4.08
CA GLY A 455 -27.62 -13.15 4.10
C GLY A 455 -26.97 -13.21 5.49
N ASN A 456 -27.63 -13.81 6.48
CA ASN A 456 -27.01 -14.06 7.76
C ASN A 456 -26.01 -15.22 7.66
N ILE A 457 -24.85 -15.10 8.28
CA ILE A 457 -23.89 -16.20 8.40
C ILE A 457 -24.50 -17.27 9.32
N THR A 458 -24.82 -18.45 8.80
CA THR A 458 -25.36 -19.58 9.59
C THR A 458 -24.26 -20.47 10.16
N ASN A 459 -23.10 -20.53 9.50
CA ASN A 459 -21.91 -21.21 10.01
C ASN A 459 -20.65 -20.44 9.59
N LYS A 460 -19.69 -20.38 10.50
CA LYS A 460 -18.30 -19.99 10.21
C LYS A 460 -17.39 -21.03 10.84
N SER A 461 -16.62 -21.77 10.04
CA SER A 461 -16.01 -23.04 10.47
C SER A 461 -15.02 -22.95 11.65
N ASP A 462 -14.37 -21.80 11.84
CA ASP A 462 -13.46 -21.50 12.96
C ASP A 462 -14.16 -20.81 14.14
N VAL A 463 -15.47 -20.54 14.03
CA VAL A 463 -16.29 -19.95 15.09
C VAL A 463 -17.38 -20.91 15.56
N GLY A 464 -18.26 -21.39 14.69
CA GLY A 464 -19.37 -22.28 15.02
C GLY A 464 -20.66 -21.95 14.24
N ASP A 465 -21.75 -22.56 14.69
CA ASP A 465 -23.09 -22.42 14.11
C ASP A 465 -23.84 -21.26 14.75
N TYR A 466 -24.43 -20.39 13.94
CA TYR A 466 -25.19 -19.23 14.35
C TYR A 466 -26.69 -19.54 14.28
N SER A 467 -27.43 -19.15 15.31
CA SER A 467 -28.89 -19.22 15.30
C SER A 467 -29.50 -17.82 15.24
N TYR A 468 -30.61 -17.69 14.52
CA TYR A 468 -31.33 -16.42 14.32
C TYR A 468 -32.81 -16.59 14.64
N ASN A 469 -33.54 -15.48 14.72
CA ASN A 469 -35.00 -15.51 14.71
C ASN A 469 -35.50 -15.96 13.33
N ALA A 470 -36.77 -16.37 13.24
CA ALA A 470 -37.38 -16.68 11.96
C ALA A 470 -37.22 -15.50 10.98
N ALA A 471 -37.04 -15.79 9.69
CA ALA A 471 -36.75 -14.78 8.67
C ALA A 471 -37.81 -13.67 8.56
N SER A 472 -39.07 -13.97 8.89
CA SER A 472 -40.19 -13.02 8.93
C SER A 472 -40.49 -12.47 10.33
N GLY A 473 -39.67 -12.82 11.32
CA GLY A 473 -39.83 -12.47 12.72
C GLY A 473 -39.26 -11.11 13.08
N VAL A 474 -39.29 -10.78 14.38
CA VAL A 474 -38.64 -9.58 14.91
C VAL A 474 -37.14 -9.85 15.02
N ARG A 475 -36.34 -8.90 14.54
CA ARG A 475 -34.87 -8.94 14.49
C ARG A 475 -34.33 -10.21 13.83
N PRO A 476 -34.66 -10.45 12.54
CA PRO A 476 -34.22 -11.64 11.82
C PRO A 476 -32.70 -11.65 11.58
N HIS A 477 -32.00 -10.51 11.72
CA HIS A 477 -30.56 -10.40 11.49
C HIS A 477 -29.72 -10.39 12.77
N THR A 478 -30.36 -10.47 13.94
CA THR A 478 -29.64 -10.54 15.22
C THR A 478 -29.36 -11.99 15.60
N PRO A 479 -28.08 -12.43 15.73
CA PRO A 479 -27.79 -13.78 16.17
C PRO A 479 -28.26 -13.99 17.61
N ASN A 480 -29.07 -15.02 17.86
CA ASN A 480 -29.55 -15.38 19.19
C ASN A 480 -28.49 -16.15 19.96
N SER A 481 -27.79 -17.07 19.28
CA SER A 481 -26.69 -17.84 19.86
C SER A 481 -25.64 -18.21 18.83
N ILE A 482 -24.46 -18.59 19.33
CA ILE A 482 -23.45 -19.31 18.56
C ILE A 482 -23.12 -20.60 19.32
N THR A 483 -23.24 -21.74 18.66
CA THR A 483 -22.98 -23.08 19.22
C THR A 483 -21.85 -23.79 18.50
N GLY A 484 -21.31 -24.85 19.09
CA GLY A 484 -20.26 -25.65 18.44
C GLY A 484 -18.91 -24.93 18.39
N ILE A 485 -18.71 -23.94 19.27
CA ILE A 485 -17.47 -23.16 19.36
C ILE A 485 -16.33 -24.07 19.81
N LYS A 486 -15.45 -24.42 18.86
CA LYS A 486 -14.25 -25.21 19.10
C LYS A 486 -13.15 -24.32 19.67
N THR A 487 -13.04 -24.28 21.00
CA THR A 487 -11.85 -23.75 21.68
C THR A 487 -10.96 -24.90 22.18
N ASN A 488 -9.69 -24.62 22.49
CA ASN A 488 -8.79 -25.57 23.18
C ASN A 488 -9.25 -25.92 24.62
N THR A 489 -10.40 -25.40 25.04
CA THR A 489 -11.11 -25.67 26.29
C THR A 489 -12.58 -25.89 25.96
N SER A 490 -13.30 -26.60 26.83
CA SER A 490 -14.71 -27.04 26.69
C SER A 490 -15.65 -26.04 25.99
N ASN A 491 -16.64 -26.57 25.24
CA ASN A 491 -17.67 -25.81 24.48
C ASN A 491 -18.08 -24.51 25.17
N GLN A 492 -17.84 -23.38 24.50
CA GLN A 492 -18.15 -22.03 24.97
C GLN A 492 -19.31 -21.43 24.19
N ASP A 493 -20.47 -22.09 24.16
CA ASP A 493 -21.66 -21.56 23.50
C ASP A 493 -21.98 -20.15 24.01
N ARG A 494 -22.41 -19.26 23.09
CA ARG A 494 -22.68 -17.85 23.40
C ARG A 494 -24.15 -17.57 23.17
N ALA A 495 -24.77 -16.85 24.09
CA ALA A 495 -26.12 -16.33 23.95
C ALA A 495 -26.10 -14.80 23.94
N TYR A 496 -26.98 -14.23 23.13
CA TYR A 496 -27.06 -12.80 22.87
C TYR A 496 -28.44 -12.27 23.23
N THR A 497 -28.50 -11.02 23.68
CA THR A 497 -29.77 -10.33 23.95
C THR A 497 -29.70 -8.92 23.42
N TYR A 498 -30.87 -8.36 23.11
CA TYR A 498 -31.01 -7.10 22.37
C TYR A 498 -32.07 -6.20 23.01
N ASP A 499 -31.91 -4.89 22.88
CA ASP A 499 -32.97 -3.94 23.21
C ASP A 499 -34.00 -3.81 22.06
N ALA A 500 -35.07 -3.04 22.28
CA ALA A 500 -36.13 -2.86 21.28
C ALA A 500 -35.66 -2.15 20.00
N ASN A 501 -34.50 -1.48 20.01
CA ASN A 501 -33.89 -0.86 18.84
C ASN A 501 -32.90 -1.80 18.12
N GLY A 502 -32.81 -3.07 18.52
CA GLY A 502 -31.89 -4.04 17.92
C GLY A 502 -30.44 -3.94 18.41
N ASN A 503 -30.16 -3.15 19.45
CA ASN A 503 -28.80 -3.06 19.97
C ASN A 503 -28.49 -4.23 20.91
N MET A 504 -27.36 -4.92 20.72
CA MET A 504 -26.92 -6.00 21.62
C MET A 504 -26.66 -5.47 23.04
N THR A 505 -27.35 -6.00 24.05
CA THR A 505 -27.22 -5.58 25.46
C THR A 505 -26.39 -6.55 26.30
N LYS A 506 -26.30 -7.81 25.91
CA LYS A 506 -25.51 -8.84 26.61
C LYS A 506 -24.95 -9.89 25.66
N ASN A 507 -23.76 -10.39 25.98
CA ASN A 507 -23.17 -11.62 25.45
C ASN A 507 -22.41 -12.30 26.61
N SER A 508 -22.98 -13.38 27.14
CA SER A 508 -22.45 -14.10 28.32
C SER A 508 -22.16 -13.15 29.49
N ASN A 509 -20.88 -13.00 29.92
CA ASN A 509 -20.47 -12.12 31.02
C ASN A 509 -20.15 -10.67 30.59
N LYS A 510 -20.45 -10.31 29.34
CA LYS A 510 -20.27 -8.95 28.79
C LYS A 510 -21.63 -8.27 28.69
N SER A 511 -21.71 -7.01 29.08
CA SER A 511 -22.91 -6.17 28.88
C SER A 511 -22.57 -4.85 28.20
N ILE A 512 -23.55 -4.34 27.45
CA ILE A 512 -23.46 -3.06 26.74
C ILE A 512 -24.71 -2.25 27.06
N THR A 513 -24.50 -0.99 27.44
CA THR A 513 -25.57 0.02 27.48
C THR A 513 -25.42 0.97 26.32
N TRP A 514 -26.53 1.54 25.85
CA TRP A 514 -26.58 2.34 24.63
C TRP A 514 -27.11 3.75 24.94
N THR A 515 -26.70 4.72 24.11
CA THR A 515 -27.28 6.06 24.14
C THR A 515 -28.68 6.08 23.52
N SER A 516 -29.42 7.17 23.71
CA SER A 516 -30.72 7.41 23.05
C SER A 516 -30.63 7.42 21.51
N PHE A 517 -29.43 7.61 20.98
CA PHE A 517 -29.11 7.60 19.55
C PHE A 517 -28.29 6.36 19.14
N ASN A 518 -28.47 5.24 19.84
CA ASN A 518 -27.94 3.92 19.48
C ASN A 518 -26.42 3.87 19.26
N LYS A 519 -25.65 4.64 20.05
CA LYS A 519 -24.18 4.48 20.13
C LYS A 519 -23.82 3.77 21.44
N PRO A 520 -22.74 2.96 21.48
CA PRO A 520 -22.34 2.30 22.71
C PRO A 520 -22.01 3.32 23.80
N LYS A 521 -22.63 3.21 24.98
CA LYS A 521 -22.44 4.11 26.12
C LYS A 521 -21.48 3.52 27.14
N LYS A 522 -21.64 2.26 27.52
CA LYS A 522 -20.74 1.56 28.44
C LYS A 522 -20.69 0.07 28.13
N PHE A 523 -19.49 -0.48 28.05
CA PHE A 523 -19.21 -1.91 28.06
C PHE A 523 -18.75 -2.33 29.45
N THR A 524 -19.19 -3.50 29.91
CA THR A 524 -18.73 -4.10 31.18
C THR A 524 -18.37 -5.56 30.91
N LYS A 525 -17.26 -6.05 31.48
CA LYS A 525 -16.85 -7.47 31.48
C LYS A 525 -16.28 -7.80 32.86
N GLY A 526 -17.00 -8.57 33.67
CA GLY A 526 -16.64 -8.75 35.08
C GLY A 526 -16.59 -7.39 35.79
N GLY A 527 -15.48 -7.09 36.49
CA GLY A 527 -15.25 -5.78 37.11
C GLY A 527 -14.78 -4.68 36.14
N ASP A 528 -14.31 -5.02 34.94
CA ASP A 528 -13.75 -4.03 34.01
C ASP A 528 -14.85 -3.29 33.27
N SER A 529 -14.62 -2.01 32.95
CA SER A 529 -15.56 -1.23 32.15
C SER A 529 -14.90 -0.26 31.17
N THR A 530 -15.63 0.06 30.10
CA THR A 530 -15.27 1.09 29.13
C THR A 530 -16.49 1.98 28.88
N THR A 531 -16.39 3.27 29.18
CA THR A 531 -17.46 4.26 29.00
C THR A 531 -17.12 5.23 27.87
N PHE A 532 -18.10 5.57 27.04
CA PHE A 532 -17.98 6.52 25.94
C PHE A 532 -18.86 7.74 26.16
N THR A 533 -18.36 8.92 25.79
CA THR A 533 -19.13 10.17 25.82
C THR A 533 -19.05 10.87 24.46
N TYR A 534 -20.19 11.40 24.02
CA TYR A 534 -20.40 11.88 22.66
C TYR A 534 -20.75 13.37 22.63
N ALA A 535 -20.23 14.04 21.62
CA ALA A 535 -20.48 15.45 21.38
C ALA A 535 -21.86 15.65 20.74
N PRO A 536 -22.38 16.87 20.65
CA PRO A 536 -23.66 17.16 19.99
C PRO A 536 -23.79 16.72 18.53
N ASN A 537 -22.68 16.57 17.80
CA ASN A 537 -22.67 15.95 16.47
C ASN A 537 -22.57 14.41 16.51
N ARG A 538 -22.75 13.81 17.68
CA ARG A 538 -22.63 12.38 18.00
C ARG A 538 -21.24 11.77 17.74
N SER A 539 -20.20 12.57 17.55
CA SER A 539 -18.81 12.08 17.53
C SER A 539 -18.31 11.82 18.96
N ARG A 540 -17.57 10.74 19.17
CA ARG A 540 -16.95 10.43 20.47
C ARG A 540 -15.92 11.52 20.81
N TYR A 541 -16.02 12.11 22.01
CA TYR A 541 -15.00 13.04 22.53
C TYR A 541 -14.29 12.52 23.78
N GLN A 542 -14.81 11.47 24.42
CA GLN A 542 -14.17 10.84 25.56
C GLN A 542 -14.39 9.32 25.58
N LYS A 543 -13.36 8.58 25.99
CA LYS A 543 -13.38 7.17 26.35
C LYS A 543 -12.69 7.02 27.70
N VAL A 544 -13.34 6.36 28.67
CA VAL A 544 -12.78 6.06 29.99
C VAL A 544 -12.78 4.55 30.16
N GLN A 545 -11.61 3.95 30.37
CA GLN A 545 -11.45 2.53 30.65
C GLN A 545 -11.02 2.37 32.09
N THR A 546 -11.69 1.49 32.84
CA THR A 546 -11.36 1.16 34.22
C THR A 546 -11.10 -0.34 34.30
N LYS A 547 -9.91 -0.72 34.74
CA LYS A 547 -9.55 -2.09 35.09
C LYS A 547 -9.71 -2.26 36.59
N SER A 548 -10.52 -3.23 37.01
CA SER A 548 -10.82 -3.42 38.44
C SER A 548 -9.70 -4.12 39.19
N SER A 549 -8.88 -4.93 38.51
CA SER A 549 -7.81 -5.71 39.16
C SER A 549 -6.73 -4.85 39.81
N ASP A 550 -6.45 -3.67 39.25
CA ASP A 550 -5.38 -2.76 39.67
C ASP A 550 -5.88 -1.32 39.86
N ASN A 551 -7.20 -1.11 39.77
CA ASN A 551 -7.85 0.20 39.78
C ASN A 551 -7.29 1.19 38.73
N THR A 552 -6.68 0.70 37.65
CA THR A 552 -6.12 1.54 36.59
C THR A 552 -7.25 2.20 35.81
N THR A 553 -7.18 3.53 35.67
CA THR A 553 -8.08 4.31 34.82
C THR A 553 -7.32 4.96 33.67
N ILE A 554 -7.76 4.68 32.44
CA ILE A 554 -7.24 5.30 31.22
C ILE A 554 -8.33 6.22 30.66
N THR A 555 -8.02 7.51 30.55
CA THR A 555 -8.92 8.50 29.92
C THR A 555 -8.34 8.97 28.60
N THR A 556 -9.03 8.65 27.51
CA THR A 556 -8.75 9.18 26.17
C THR A 556 -9.72 10.31 25.85
N GLN A 557 -9.20 11.49 25.52
CA GLN A 557 -9.98 12.64 25.05
C GLN A 557 -9.67 12.90 23.58
N TYR A 558 -10.70 13.01 22.76
CA TYR A 558 -10.60 13.19 21.31
C TYR A 558 -10.94 14.65 20.95
N PHE A 559 -10.04 15.31 20.23
CA PHE A 559 -10.22 16.70 19.80
C PHE A 559 -10.27 16.74 18.28
N GLY A 560 -11.45 16.41 17.75
CA GLY A 560 -11.62 16.15 16.32
C GLY A 560 -10.90 14.87 15.91
N LYS A 561 -10.48 14.80 14.64
CA LYS A 561 -9.72 13.66 14.09
C LYS A 561 -8.20 13.81 14.24
N VAL A 562 -7.71 15.00 14.62
CA VAL A 562 -6.30 15.37 14.46
C VAL A 562 -5.46 15.21 15.72
N TYR A 563 -6.11 15.05 16.88
CA TYR A 563 -5.43 15.00 18.16
C TYR A 563 -6.18 14.18 19.21
N GLU A 564 -5.43 13.36 19.95
CA GLU A 564 -5.90 12.65 21.14
C GLU A 564 -4.98 12.94 22.34
N LYS A 565 -5.58 13.08 23.52
CA LYS A 565 -4.87 13.11 24.80
C LYS A 565 -5.22 11.85 25.58
N ILE A 566 -4.23 11.05 25.94
CA ILE A 566 -4.42 9.81 26.71
C ILE A 566 -3.74 10.00 28.05
N LYS A 567 -4.52 10.00 29.14
CA LYS A 567 -3.98 9.98 30.50
C LYS A 567 -4.12 8.58 31.08
N GLN A 568 -3.00 7.99 31.48
CA GLN A 568 -2.94 6.72 32.20
C GLN A 568 -2.02 6.91 33.40
N ASN A 569 -2.57 6.79 34.61
CA ASN A 569 -1.84 7.04 35.86
C ASN A 569 -1.19 8.44 35.84
N THR A 570 0.14 8.51 36.00
CA THR A 570 0.95 9.73 35.94
C THR A 570 1.36 10.13 34.51
N ASN A 571 1.28 9.22 33.53
CA ASN A 571 1.72 9.50 32.17
C ASN A 571 0.60 10.12 31.32
N THR A 572 0.98 11.08 30.48
CA THR A 572 0.08 11.69 29.50
C THR A 572 0.69 11.59 28.11
N GLU A 573 0.05 10.85 27.21
CA GLU A 573 0.39 10.83 25.79
C GLU A 573 -0.44 11.85 25.00
N HIS A 574 0.23 12.46 24.03
CA HIS A 574 -0.27 13.44 23.08
C HIS A 574 -0.09 12.86 21.68
N LYS A 575 -1.18 12.38 21.06
CA LYS A 575 -1.13 11.80 19.71
C LYS A 575 -1.62 12.80 18.68
N HIS A 576 -0.79 13.08 17.69
CA HIS A 576 -1.06 13.96 16.56
C HIS A 576 -1.21 13.13 15.29
N PHE A 577 -2.42 13.13 14.72
CA PHE A 577 -2.77 12.28 13.58
C PHE A 577 -2.54 13.00 12.25
N ILE A 578 -1.73 12.43 11.37
CA ILE A 578 -1.32 13.02 10.11
C ILE A 578 -2.00 12.28 8.96
N TYR A 579 -2.90 12.98 8.25
CA TYR A 579 -3.65 12.41 7.14
C TYR A 579 -3.05 12.78 5.78
N LEU A 580 -2.93 11.80 4.90
CA LEU A 580 -2.78 11.97 3.45
C LEU A 580 -4.16 11.83 2.83
N ASP A 581 -4.71 12.94 2.32
CA ASP A 581 -6.12 13.06 1.97
C ASP A 581 -7.05 12.63 3.12
N LYS A 582 -7.69 11.45 3.01
CA LYS A 582 -8.58 10.87 4.04
C LYS A 582 -7.93 9.72 4.82
N GLN A 583 -6.76 9.24 4.39
CA GLN A 583 -6.06 8.10 4.97
C GLN A 583 -5.05 8.57 6.02
N LEU A 584 -5.03 7.93 7.18
CA LEU A 584 -4.10 8.25 8.26
C LEU A 584 -2.74 7.65 7.92
N ILE A 585 -1.71 8.44 7.66
CA ILE A 585 -0.40 7.90 7.22
C ILE A 585 0.65 7.93 8.32
N ALA A 586 0.51 8.84 9.30
CA ALA A 586 1.42 8.89 10.44
C ALA A 586 0.71 9.31 11.73
N ILE A 587 1.23 8.82 12.86
CA ILE A 587 0.90 9.29 14.20
C ILE A 587 2.18 9.76 14.86
N HIS A 588 2.25 11.04 15.22
CA HIS A 588 3.34 11.57 16.03
C HIS A 588 2.89 11.64 17.49
N ILE A 589 3.67 11.07 18.40
CA ILE A 589 3.31 10.81 19.80
C ILE A 589 4.36 11.47 20.68
N LYS A 590 3.90 12.36 21.56
CA LYS A 590 4.71 12.95 22.62
C LYS A 590 4.20 12.48 23.98
N THR A 591 5.11 12.15 24.90
CA THR A 591 4.73 11.67 26.23
C THR A 591 5.29 12.59 27.31
N ASP A 592 4.39 13.20 28.08
CA ASP A 592 4.75 13.95 29.28
C ASP A 592 4.90 12.96 30.45
N THR A 593 6.08 12.90 31.07
CA THR A 593 6.31 12.17 32.33
C THR A 593 6.21 13.13 33.50
N THR A 594 5.21 12.98 34.36
CA THR A 594 5.11 13.77 35.60
C THR A 594 5.74 13.07 36.81
N SER A 595 6.84 12.31 36.66
CA SER A 595 7.48 11.68 37.82
C SER A 595 8.14 12.76 38.70
N THR A 596 7.37 13.31 39.64
CA THR A 596 7.89 13.82 40.90
C THR A 596 7.94 12.65 41.88
N SER A 597 8.86 11.72 41.66
CA SER A 597 9.29 10.78 42.71
C SER A 597 10.48 11.38 43.45
N GLY A 598 10.32 12.61 43.92
CA GLY A 598 11.16 13.18 44.96
C GLY A 598 10.41 13.05 46.27
N THR A 599 10.37 11.85 46.87
CA THR A 599 10.17 11.80 48.31
C THR A 599 11.30 12.63 48.91
N THR A 600 10.96 13.72 49.58
CA THR A 600 11.87 14.45 50.46
C THR A 600 12.25 13.53 51.61
N GLY A 601 13.15 12.59 51.35
CA GLY A 601 13.98 12.01 52.40
C GLY A 601 14.89 13.14 52.90
N ALA A 602 15.00 13.26 54.22
CA ALA A 602 15.93 14.18 54.87
C ALA A 602 17.38 13.76 54.56
N SER A 603 17.84 14.05 53.36
CA SER A 603 19.23 14.03 52.90
C SER A 603 19.21 14.67 51.51
N GLY A 604 19.78 15.86 51.38
CA GLY A 604 19.74 16.71 50.20
C GLY A 604 20.50 16.15 49.00
N THR A 605 20.07 15.01 48.45
CA THR A 605 20.53 14.51 47.15
C THR A 605 19.45 14.84 46.12
N SER A 606 19.77 15.76 45.21
CA SER A 606 18.92 16.13 44.08
C SER A 606 18.54 14.88 43.29
N GLY A 607 17.25 14.52 43.26
CA GLY A 607 16.76 13.45 42.41
C GLY A 607 17.08 13.74 40.94
N THR A 608 17.64 12.75 40.24
CA THR A 608 17.92 12.80 38.80
C THR A 608 16.66 13.27 38.05
N PRO A 609 16.73 14.30 37.18
CA PRO A 609 15.60 14.67 36.32
C PRO A 609 15.14 13.44 35.54
N ALA A 610 13.84 13.19 35.48
CA ALA A 610 13.30 12.11 34.66
C ALA A 610 13.79 12.30 33.22
N THR A 611 14.49 11.30 32.67
CA THR A 611 14.93 11.32 31.27
C THR A 611 13.70 11.51 30.40
N PRO A 612 13.63 12.58 29.57
CA PRO A 612 12.50 12.80 28.68
C PRO A 612 12.30 11.57 27.80
N ILE A 613 11.06 11.07 27.73
CA ILE A 613 10.72 10.00 26.79
C ILE A 613 10.80 10.61 25.39
N PRO A 614 11.64 10.08 24.48
CA PRO A 614 11.72 10.58 23.11
C PRO A 614 10.36 10.52 22.42
N ASP A 615 10.11 11.49 21.54
CA ASP A 615 8.93 11.45 20.69
C ASP A 615 8.91 10.15 19.86
N LYS A 616 7.73 9.77 19.39
CA LYS A 616 7.56 8.59 18.54
C LYS A 616 6.69 8.91 17.35
N THR A 617 7.20 8.67 16.17
CA THR A 617 6.47 8.71 14.92
C THR A 617 6.20 7.27 14.49
N ARG A 618 4.96 7.01 14.10
CA ARG A 618 4.50 5.71 13.57
C ARG A 618 3.89 5.94 12.21
N TYR A 619 4.50 5.38 11.18
CA TYR A 619 3.98 5.38 9.83
C TYR A 619 3.13 4.13 9.63
N LEU A 620 1.91 4.32 9.11
CA LEU A 620 0.92 3.26 8.95
C LEU A 620 0.82 2.90 7.48
N HIS A 621 1.00 1.61 7.18
CA HIS A 621 0.97 1.08 5.83
C HIS A 621 -0.24 0.15 5.67
N TYR A 622 -0.91 0.26 4.53
CA TYR A 622 -2.26 -0.28 4.35
C TYR A 622 -2.33 -1.25 3.17
N ASP A 623 -3.14 -2.30 3.31
CA ASP A 623 -3.56 -3.17 2.21
C ASP A 623 -4.66 -2.53 1.34
N ASN A 624 -5.13 -3.23 0.31
CA ASN A 624 -6.19 -2.76 -0.59
C ASN A 624 -7.53 -2.42 0.12
N LEU A 625 -7.84 -3.05 1.25
CA LEU A 625 -9.08 -2.80 2.00
C LEU A 625 -8.94 -1.66 3.01
N GLY A 626 -7.73 -1.11 3.17
CA GLY A 626 -7.46 -0.07 4.16
C GLY A 626 -7.22 -0.62 5.57
N SER A 627 -6.85 -1.90 5.70
CA SER A 627 -6.35 -2.49 6.94
C SER A 627 -4.86 -2.19 7.10
N ILE A 628 -4.40 -1.88 8.32
CA ILE A 628 -2.98 -1.60 8.59
C ILE A 628 -2.23 -2.93 8.64
N ASP A 629 -1.36 -3.22 7.68
CA ASP A 629 -0.61 -4.48 7.63
C ASP A 629 0.82 -4.35 8.16
N THR A 630 1.38 -3.15 8.16
CA THR A 630 2.75 -2.88 8.59
C THR A 630 2.83 -1.49 9.23
N ILE A 631 3.58 -1.40 10.33
CA ILE A 631 3.90 -0.13 11.00
C ILE A 631 5.42 0.03 11.04
N THR A 632 5.93 1.19 10.62
CA THR A 632 7.35 1.54 10.75
C THR A 632 7.54 2.76 11.65
N ASP A 633 8.68 2.86 12.34
CA ASP A 633 9.02 4.01 13.19
C ASP A 633 9.74 5.14 12.42
N GLY A 634 10.10 6.21 13.13
CA GLY A 634 10.83 7.38 12.62
C GLY A 634 12.22 7.06 12.05
N GLN A 635 12.83 5.95 12.49
CA GLN A 635 14.16 5.51 12.08
C GLN A 635 14.13 4.46 10.95
N GLY A 636 12.94 4.03 10.52
CA GLY A 636 12.77 3.06 9.44
C GLY A 636 12.65 1.61 9.90
N ASN A 637 12.65 1.34 11.21
CA ASN A 637 12.46 -0.02 11.71
C ASN A 637 11.00 -0.44 11.60
N ILE A 638 10.78 -1.74 11.35
CA ILE A 638 9.46 -2.36 11.42
C ILE A 638 9.10 -2.52 12.91
N VAL A 639 8.00 -1.88 13.32
CA VAL A 639 7.45 -1.95 14.68
C VAL A 639 6.51 -3.13 14.81
N GLU A 640 5.68 -3.36 13.79
CA GLU A 640 4.64 -4.37 13.82
C GLU A 640 4.27 -4.80 12.39
N ARG A 641 3.99 -6.09 12.22
CA ARG A 641 3.30 -6.64 11.04
C ARG A 641 2.00 -7.27 11.50
N MET A 642 0.93 -7.02 10.77
CA MET A 642 -0.42 -7.46 11.09
C MET A 642 -1.01 -8.17 9.88
N ALA A 643 -1.73 -9.25 10.14
CA ALA A 643 -2.59 -9.93 9.17
C ALA A 643 -3.97 -10.05 9.81
N TYR A 644 -5.01 -10.03 8.96
CA TYR A 644 -6.39 -10.07 9.41
C TYR A 644 -7.10 -11.21 8.71
N THR A 645 -8.01 -11.86 9.43
CA THR A 645 -9.00 -12.73 8.78
C THR A 645 -9.95 -11.89 7.92
N ALA A 646 -10.72 -12.52 7.01
CA ALA A 646 -11.59 -11.80 6.08
C ALA A 646 -12.61 -10.84 6.73
N PHE A 647 -13.00 -11.09 7.99
CA PHE A 647 -13.92 -10.23 8.76
C PHE A 647 -13.22 -9.34 9.80
N GLY A 648 -11.90 -9.16 9.70
CA GLY A 648 -11.15 -8.13 10.42
C GLY A 648 -10.66 -8.49 11.83
N GLN A 649 -10.65 -9.78 12.20
CA GLN A 649 -9.99 -10.25 13.43
C GLN A 649 -8.48 -10.21 13.29
#